data_AF-A0A493SY28-F1
#
_entry.id   AF-A0A493SY28-F1
#
_cell.length_a   1.000
_cell.length_b   1.000
_cell.length_c   1.000
_cell.angle_alpha   90.00
_cell.angle_beta   90.00
_cell.angle_gamma   90.00
#
_symmetry.space_group_name_H-M   'P 1'
#
loop_
_entity.id
_entity.type
_entity.pdbx_description
1 polymer ?
#
loop_
_entity_poly.entity_id
_entity_poly.type
_entity_poly.pdbx_seq_one_letter_code
_entity_poly.pdbx_strand_id
1 'polypeptide(L)'
;MRQEGGKGSGACDRQNGGGGRLATGWSLPGGGGPARPGPGLCPLLEPARPCPAAPPGVCPEKRGAARGRSASGSGGCPASVRVYLGRARPPPWQSLLLHGEASYPMEDPVIRIPPYHYVHVLDLNSNVTRVEVGPHTYIRQDHERVVFAPKRMVMVPPRHYCVVLNPVARSPTGAVLVDGAGQVRLRHADLDVRLAQEPFPLYPGEELQQGVTPLQVVLADTALRLRALLDFEDEDSNKFVAGDEWLFEGPGTYIPRKEVEVVETLQATVIGHNQAIRLRARKECLDRQGIRRVTGEEWLVKRVGAYLPGVYEEVVDVVDAYVLTDKKALHLRAVRTFEDAQGRVRRTGEEWLVTQQQSEAYVPEVFEEVVAEVQVTTLGPRQYCVVLDPVGPNGQPQLGQQRVIKGERSFFLQPGERLQDGIQDVFVLSEDEGLLLQALQTIKDTSEEGTEVTRRAGDRWLARGPLEYVPPAEVAVLERRQAVALADNEGIYVRDIRTGKVRVVTGQTYMLTESEELWEKELPPGVEALLAEARGDRTGLDAGVPSSSSPDAEVQHRDRTRAVTYQVPHNAAVQVYDYRERRARVVLGPELVVLGPGEQLTVLSLSAGRPKRPHARRSLCLRLGPDFCADIVTIETADHARLQLQLAYNWHFEVPEEPKDLGRLFSVPDFVGDACKALASRVRGAVAAVTFDDFHKNSNRLICSAVFGFDESGRLREQLRFAPNGLVVTSVDIQSVEPVDQRTRDALQRSVQLAIEIATNSQEAAARHEAERLAQEARGRLERQRLLDQAEAERARRELLELEALSAAVESAGVARAEAQARAEAARIEGEAAILQAKLKAEAIAIETEAELKRLEQVQAQEVQAQRARAEVEAARAQALADVEASRVREVAKALGPDTIRDIARAGPELQVSRAWPKRGVAIWWEAWHQVWALGGVEAAEAGLWLGGVGSMGAGGALWVLSLRGQAVGRGLHGAGSPWGRSEWGSGSRRTGLPGGSACLDLPEGVWSARVVVCWEG
;
A
#
# COMPACT_ATOMS: atom_id res chain seq x y z
N MET A 1 -12.64 17.52 -71.27
CA MET A 1 -11.69 16.93 -72.24
C MET A 1 -10.53 16.33 -71.47
N ARG A 2 -10.10 15.09 -71.77
CA ARG A 2 -8.85 14.42 -71.31
C ARG A 2 -8.70 14.27 -69.76
N GLN A 3 -8.11 13.22 -69.17
CA GLN A 3 -6.75 12.66 -69.27
C GLN A 3 -5.68 13.72 -68.95
N GLU A 4 -4.71 13.55 -68.05
CA GLU A 4 -4.24 12.48 -67.14
C GLU A 4 -3.60 13.17 -65.90
N GLY A 5 -3.13 12.56 -64.80
CA GLY A 5 -2.99 11.16 -64.38
C GLY A 5 -1.98 11.07 -63.20
N GLY A 6 -1.88 9.92 -62.50
CA GLY A 6 -0.99 9.71 -61.33
C GLY A 6 -1.66 10.02 -60.00
N LYS A 7 -1.93 9.05 -59.09
CA LYS A 7 -1.04 8.15 -58.32
C LYS A 7 -0.22 8.89 -57.24
N GLY A 8 -0.37 8.58 -55.94
CA GLY A 8 -1.33 7.62 -55.35
C GLY A 8 -1.14 7.39 -53.84
N SER A 9 -1.82 6.34 -53.33
CA SER A 9 -1.72 5.75 -51.98
C SER A 9 -1.85 6.70 -50.76
N GLY A 10 -2.96 6.70 -50.02
CA GLY A 10 -4.18 5.92 -50.24
C GLY A 10 -5.23 6.09 -49.14
N ALA A 11 -6.50 5.87 -49.52
CA ALA A 11 -7.71 5.66 -48.71
C ALA A 11 -7.58 5.96 -47.19
N CYS A 12 -8.14 7.06 -46.67
CA CYS A 12 -9.55 7.47 -46.66
C CYS A 12 -10.54 6.35 -46.27
N ASP A 13 -11.70 6.60 -45.69
CA ASP A 13 -12.30 7.64 -44.82
C ASP A 13 -13.83 7.37 -44.95
N ARG A 14 -14.58 7.42 -43.85
CA ARG A 14 -16.04 7.75 -43.86
C ARG A 14 -17.00 6.77 -44.61
N GLN A 15 -18.33 6.87 -44.47
CA GLN A 15 -19.15 7.85 -43.74
C GLN A 15 -20.39 7.23 -43.05
N ASN A 16 -21.05 8.04 -42.23
CA ASN A 16 -22.34 7.80 -41.56
C ASN A 16 -23.45 7.26 -42.48
N GLY A 17 -24.40 6.51 -41.88
CA GLY A 17 -25.80 6.53 -42.32
C GLY A 17 -26.63 5.29 -41.99
N GLY A 18 -27.76 5.47 -41.30
CA GLY A 18 -28.78 4.43 -41.11
C GLY A 18 -29.34 4.37 -39.68
N GLY A 19 -30.46 5.06 -39.42
CA GLY A 19 -31.15 5.02 -38.13
C GLY A 19 -32.55 4.42 -38.22
N GLY A 20 -33.39 4.70 -37.22
CA GLY A 20 -34.84 4.70 -37.38
C GLY A 20 -35.65 3.70 -36.54
N ARG A 21 -36.48 4.29 -35.66
CA ARG A 21 -37.85 3.86 -35.25
C ARG A 21 -38.04 2.60 -34.38
N LEU A 22 -38.85 2.81 -33.32
CA LEU A 22 -40.03 2.03 -32.88
C LEU A 22 -39.90 0.49 -32.83
N ALA A 23 -40.24 -0.23 -31.75
CA ALA A 23 -41.55 -0.19 -31.09
C ALA A 23 -41.62 -1.06 -29.81
N THR A 24 -42.70 -0.91 -29.05
CA THR A 24 -43.44 -1.91 -28.22
C THR A 24 -42.77 -3.20 -27.73
N GLY A 25 -43.11 -3.61 -26.50
CA GLY A 25 -43.43 -5.01 -26.23
C GLY A 25 -42.94 -5.59 -24.91
N TRP A 26 -43.89 -5.98 -24.06
CA TRP A 26 -43.70 -6.68 -22.79
C TRP A 26 -42.93 -8.03 -22.84
N SER A 27 -42.56 -8.47 -21.63
CA SER A 27 -42.57 -9.86 -21.12
C SER A 27 -41.39 -10.83 -21.36
N LEU A 28 -41.15 -11.59 -20.27
CA LEU A 28 -40.51 -12.90 -20.11
C LEU A 28 -41.04 -13.96 -21.11
N PRO A 29 -40.43 -15.16 -21.30
CA PRO A 29 -39.57 -15.91 -20.36
C PRO A 29 -38.32 -16.58 -20.98
N GLY A 30 -37.70 -17.55 -20.28
CA GLY A 30 -36.39 -18.14 -20.60
C GLY A 30 -36.36 -19.50 -21.33
N GLY A 31 -35.15 -20.07 -21.43
CA GLY A 31 -34.81 -21.32 -22.15
C GLY A 31 -33.97 -21.06 -23.43
N GLY A 32 -33.04 -21.91 -23.87
CA GLY A 32 -32.47 -23.10 -23.22
C GLY A 32 -31.59 -24.00 -24.13
N GLY A 33 -30.26 -23.83 -24.10
CA GLY A 33 -29.24 -24.75 -24.66
C GLY A 33 -28.81 -24.49 -26.13
N PRO A 34 -27.81 -25.23 -26.69
CA PRO A 34 -26.95 -26.27 -26.06
C PRO A 34 -25.40 -26.15 -26.32
N ALA A 35 -24.64 -26.97 -25.57
CA ALA A 35 -23.33 -27.66 -25.80
C ALA A 35 -22.48 -27.43 -27.10
N ARG A 36 -21.14 -27.63 -27.20
CA ARG A 36 -19.97 -28.09 -26.35
C ARG A 36 -18.67 -27.90 -27.20
N PRO A 37 -17.43 -28.36 -26.85
CA PRO A 37 -16.86 -28.96 -25.63
C PRO A 37 -15.77 -28.05 -24.96
N GLY A 38 -15.10 -28.37 -23.84
CA GLY A 38 -15.11 -29.53 -22.92
C GLY A 38 -13.69 -30.08 -22.64
N PRO A 39 -13.35 -30.64 -21.45
CA PRO A 39 -14.14 -30.86 -20.21
C PRO A 39 -14.10 -29.59 -19.31
N GLY A 40 -13.80 -29.50 -18.00
CA GLY A 40 -13.42 -30.41 -16.88
C GLY A 40 -12.62 -29.63 -15.81
N LEU A 41 -12.51 -30.01 -14.52
CA LEU A 41 -13.20 -31.02 -13.69
C LEU A 41 -13.09 -30.60 -12.17
N CYS A 42 -13.70 -31.34 -11.24
CA CYS A 42 -13.89 -30.93 -9.81
C CYS A 42 -13.67 -32.12 -8.80
N PRO A 43 -14.29 -32.21 -7.58
CA PRO A 43 -13.95 -31.53 -6.30
C PRO A 43 -13.98 -32.44 -5.00
N LEU A 44 -13.94 -31.82 -3.79
CA LEU A 44 -14.52 -32.22 -2.46
C LEU A 44 -13.73 -32.98 -1.35
N LEU A 45 -14.04 -32.56 -0.10
CA LEU A 45 -14.10 -33.21 1.25
C LEU A 45 -12.86 -33.71 2.08
N GLU A 46 -12.62 -33.03 3.23
CA GLU A 46 -12.70 -33.48 4.67
C GLU A 46 -12.07 -34.81 5.21
N PRO A 47 -11.94 -35.02 6.56
CA PRO A 47 -11.65 -34.08 7.69
C PRO A 47 -10.69 -34.64 8.79
N ALA A 48 -10.23 -33.81 9.76
CA ALA A 48 -9.86 -34.25 11.13
C ALA A 48 -9.72 -33.09 12.16
N ARG A 49 -9.89 -33.41 13.46
CA ARG A 49 -9.67 -32.61 14.70
C ARG A 49 -8.87 -33.50 15.71
N PRO A 50 -8.30 -33.04 16.87
CA PRO A 50 -8.74 -31.93 17.72
C PRO A 50 -7.62 -31.09 18.42
N CYS A 51 -8.04 -30.23 19.37
CA CYS A 51 -7.25 -29.50 20.36
C CYS A 51 -7.56 -30.04 21.80
N PRO A 52 -7.21 -29.36 22.92
CA PRO A 52 -5.87 -29.02 23.45
C PRO A 52 -5.68 -29.46 24.93
N ALA A 53 -4.44 -29.46 25.47
CA ALA A 53 -4.18 -29.38 26.94
C ALA A 53 -2.70 -29.05 27.29
N ALA A 54 -2.49 -28.46 28.47
CA ALA A 54 -1.22 -28.27 29.20
C ALA A 54 -1.55 -27.90 30.68
N PRO A 55 -0.58 -27.65 31.58
CA PRO A 55 0.65 -28.36 31.98
C PRO A 55 0.40 -28.98 33.39
N PRO A 56 1.23 -28.89 34.47
CA PRO A 56 2.70 -28.88 34.64
C PRO A 56 3.25 -29.92 35.69
N GLY A 57 4.58 -30.06 35.77
CA GLY A 57 5.31 -29.91 37.05
C GLY A 57 5.62 -31.10 37.99
N VAL A 58 6.93 -31.26 38.27
CA VAL A 58 7.56 -31.63 39.56
C VAL A 58 7.69 -33.13 39.99
N CYS A 59 8.87 -33.39 40.59
CA CYS A 59 9.43 -34.55 41.32
C CYS A 59 8.56 -35.11 42.49
N PRO A 60 8.87 -36.27 43.16
CA PRO A 60 10.24 -36.70 43.54
C PRO A 60 10.61 -38.20 43.83
N GLU A 61 11.93 -38.43 44.03
CA GLU A 61 12.57 -39.46 44.92
C GLU A 61 12.46 -40.99 44.58
N LYS A 62 13.36 -41.93 44.98
CA LYS A 62 14.64 -41.90 45.76
C LYS A 62 15.54 -43.14 45.52
N ARG A 63 16.86 -43.01 45.79
CA ARG A 63 17.92 -44.05 46.05
C ARG A 63 18.36 -44.95 44.86
N GLY A 64 19.65 -45.31 44.70
CA GLY A 64 20.88 -44.79 45.34
C GLY A 64 22.16 -45.64 45.18
N ALA A 65 23.33 -44.98 45.33
CA ALA A 65 24.70 -45.51 45.52
C ALA A 65 25.44 -46.21 44.34
N ALA A 66 26.78 -46.17 44.21
CA ALA A 66 27.81 -45.22 44.70
C ALA A 66 29.23 -45.47 44.07
N ARG A 67 29.98 -44.38 43.77
CA ARG A 67 31.46 -44.30 43.52
C ARG A 67 32.04 -45.07 42.29
N GLY A 68 33.07 -44.60 41.57
CA GLY A 68 33.67 -43.25 41.53
C GLY A 68 35.08 -43.16 40.89
N ARG A 69 35.34 -42.06 40.15
CA ARG A 69 36.63 -41.49 39.65
C ARG A 69 37.43 -42.22 38.55
N SER A 70 37.97 -41.39 37.61
CA SER A 70 39.18 -41.57 36.76
C SER A 70 39.22 -42.72 35.73
N ALA A 71 39.78 -42.57 34.52
CA ALA A 71 40.46 -41.43 33.87
C ALA A 71 40.23 -41.43 32.32
N SER A 72 41.07 -40.71 31.57
CA SER A 72 41.28 -40.73 30.10
C SER A 72 41.23 -42.15 29.49
N GLY A 73 40.85 -42.38 28.23
CA GLY A 73 41.26 -41.66 27.01
C GLY A 73 42.64 -42.20 26.54
N SER A 74 42.90 -42.53 25.27
CA SER A 74 42.15 -42.30 24.01
C SER A 74 42.71 -43.12 22.84
N GLY A 75 41.88 -43.48 21.83
CA GLY A 75 42.32 -43.92 20.48
C GLY A 75 43.02 -45.29 20.39
N GLY A 76 43.15 -45.93 19.21
CA GLY A 76 42.65 -45.62 17.87
C GLY A 76 42.80 -46.83 16.91
N CYS A 77 42.08 -46.83 15.79
CA CYS A 77 42.05 -47.90 14.77
C CYS A 77 43.07 -47.65 13.63
N PRO A 78 43.16 -48.47 12.54
CA PRO A 78 42.95 -49.91 12.33
C PRO A 78 44.11 -50.62 11.55
N ALA A 79 43.89 -51.90 11.20
CA ALA A 79 44.47 -52.76 10.14
C ALA A 79 45.40 -52.14 9.05
N SER A 80 46.35 -52.88 8.43
CA SER A 80 46.14 -54.23 7.87
C SER A 80 47.43 -54.93 7.36
N VAL A 81 47.43 -56.29 7.34
CA VAL A 81 48.22 -57.14 6.42
C VAL A 81 47.45 -58.45 6.14
N ARG A 82 47.50 -58.97 4.91
CA ARG A 82 47.22 -60.38 4.57
C ARG A 82 48.45 -61.00 3.90
N VAL A 83 48.91 -62.17 4.38
CA VAL A 83 49.44 -63.25 3.52
C VAL A 83 49.05 -64.59 4.15
N TYR A 84 48.56 -65.53 3.33
CA TYR A 84 48.38 -66.94 3.72
C TYR A 84 49.62 -67.75 3.31
N LEU A 85 50.24 -68.45 4.26
CA LEU A 85 51.13 -69.59 3.98
C LEU A 85 50.86 -70.70 4.99
N GLY A 86 50.26 -71.80 4.52
CA GLY A 86 49.90 -72.93 5.37
C GLY A 86 51.11 -73.81 5.72
N ARG A 87 51.26 -74.17 7.00
CA ARG A 87 52.19 -75.24 7.43
C ARG A 87 51.42 -76.55 7.62
N ALA A 88 51.74 -77.55 6.81
CA ALA A 88 51.24 -78.91 6.99
C ALA A 88 51.89 -79.59 8.21
N ARG A 89 51.19 -80.55 8.82
CA ARG A 89 51.74 -81.43 9.86
C ARG A 89 52.48 -82.63 9.23
N PRO A 90 53.68 -82.99 9.70
CA PRO A 90 54.20 -84.36 9.57
C PRO A 90 53.40 -85.35 10.47
N PRO A 91 53.36 -86.65 10.15
CA PRO A 91 52.53 -87.63 10.85
C PRO A 91 53.26 -88.33 12.04
N PRO A 92 52.53 -88.91 13.02
CA PRO A 92 53.11 -89.60 14.16
C PRO A 92 53.14 -91.14 13.98
N TRP A 93 54.26 -91.70 13.50
CA TRP A 93 54.44 -93.16 13.45
C TRP A 93 55.89 -93.60 13.74
N GLN A 94 56.02 -94.73 14.45
CA GLN A 94 57.19 -95.61 14.54
C GLN A 94 58.50 -95.02 15.12
N SER A 95 58.54 -94.90 16.45
CA SER A 95 59.76 -95.15 17.24
C SER A 95 59.65 -96.49 17.98
N LEU A 96 59.53 -97.59 17.23
CA LEU A 96 59.50 -98.96 17.78
C LEU A 96 60.68 -99.76 17.23
N LEU A 97 61.88 -99.36 17.64
CA LEU A 97 63.10 -100.14 17.51
C LEU A 97 63.77 -100.22 18.87
N LEU A 98 63.91 -101.44 19.39
CA LEU A 98 64.53 -101.67 20.68
C LEU A 98 66.04 -101.46 20.57
N HIS A 99 66.56 -100.55 21.38
CA HIS A 99 67.77 -100.82 22.14
C HIS A 99 67.48 -100.51 23.59
N GLY A 100 67.06 -101.54 24.34
CA GLY A 100 67.22 -101.49 25.78
C GLY A 100 68.72 -101.47 26.08
N GLU A 101 69.15 -100.56 26.96
CA GLU A 101 70.50 -100.60 27.50
C GLU A 101 70.62 -101.85 28.38
N ALA A 102 71.04 -102.96 27.76
CA ALA A 102 71.42 -104.15 28.49
C ALA A 102 72.56 -103.76 29.42
N SER A 103 72.30 -103.86 30.73
CA SER A 103 73.31 -103.64 31.77
C SER A 103 74.34 -104.76 31.69
N TYR A 104 75.34 -104.59 30.81
CA TYR A 104 76.46 -105.50 30.69
C TYR A 104 77.11 -105.70 32.06
N PRO A 105 77.35 -106.94 32.49
CA PRO A 105 78.20 -107.20 33.64
C PRO A 105 79.57 -106.56 33.41
N MET A 106 79.90 -105.54 34.20
CA MET A 106 81.20 -104.84 34.15
C MET A 106 82.39 -105.76 34.55
N GLU A 107 82.08 -107.00 34.90
CA GLU A 107 82.99 -108.07 35.31
C GLU A 107 83.15 -109.18 34.26
N ASP A 108 82.46 -109.10 33.11
CA ASP A 108 82.64 -110.05 32.00
C ASP A 108 84.11 -110.06 31.52
N PRO A 109 84.77 -111.23 31.42
CA PRO A 109 86.17 -111.32 30.99
C PRO A 109 86.37 -111.09 29.48
N VAL A 110 85.28 -111.10 28.70
CA VAL A 110 85.31 -111.05 27.23
C VAL A 110 84.29 -110.03 26.72
N ILE A 111 84.77 -108.89 26.19
CA ILE A 111 83.94 -107.75 25.80
C ILE A 111 84.06 -107.52 24.29
N ARG A 112 82.96 -107.71 23.56
CA ARG A 112 82.93 -107.51 22.11
C ARG A 112 82.71 -106.04 21.77
N ILE A 113 83.70 -105.37 21.19
CA ILE A 113 83.62 -103.96 20.78
C ILE A 113 83.20 -103.89 19.30
N PRO A 114 82.02 -103.36 18.94
CA PRO A 114 81.59 -103.24 17.55
C PRO A 114 82.40 -102.22 16.73
N PRO A 115 82.30 -102.22 15.38
CA PRO A 115 82.86 -101.15 14.55
C PRO A 115 82.34 -99.76 14.98
N TYR A 116 83.21 -98.75 14.94
CA TYR A 116 82.89 -97.37 15.38
C TYR A 116 82.38 -97.27 16.83
N HIS A 117 82.77 -98.20 17.70
CA HIS A 117 82.55 -98.14 19.14
C HIS A 117 83.88 -98.25 19.89
N TYR A 118 83.91 -97.75 21.12
CA TYR A 118 85.08 -97.76 21.99
C TYR A 118 84.70 -98.02 23.46
N VAL A 119 85.66 -98.51 24.23
CA VAL A 119 85.60 -98.57 25.71
C VAL A 119 86.83 -97.91 26.30
N HIS A 120 86.75 -97.47 27.55
CA HIS A 120 87.94 -97.14 28.33
C HIS A 120 88.27 -98.31 29.26
N VAL A 121 89.54 -98.67 29.36
CA VAL A 121 90.07 -99.72 30.23
C VAL A 121 91.08 -99.09 31.19
N LEU A 122 90.87 -99.30 32.49
CA LEU A 122 91.76 -98.92 33.58
C LEU A 122 92.62 -100.14 33.95
N ASP A 123 93.93 -100.02 33.83
CA ASP A 123 94.87 -100.93 34.50
C ASP A 123 95.00 -100.50 35.98
N LEU A 124 94.75 -101.43 36.91
CA LEU A 124 94.79 -101.20 38.36
C LEU A 124 96.21 -101.24 38.94
N ASN A 125 97.19 -101.80 38.22
CA ASN A 125 98.59 -101.79 38.62
C ASN A 125 99.26 -100.43 38.37
N SER A 126 99.02 -99.85 37.19
CA SER A 126 99.56 -98.54 36.80
C SER A 126 98.62 -97.36 37.08
N ASN A 127 97.34 -97.62 37.35
CA ASN A 127 96.23 -96.65 37.34
C ASN A 127 96.03 -95.90 36.01
N VAL A 128 96.57 -96.42 34.90
CA VAL A 128 96.43 -95.83 33.57
C VAL A 128 95.08 -96.21 32.95
N THR A 129 94.35 -95.21 32.48
CA THR A 129 93.19 -95.36 31.61
C THR A 129 93.58 -95.20 30.15
N ARG A 130 93.23 -96.20 29.32
CA ARG A 130 93.42 -96.15 27.86
C ARG A 130 92.12 -96.43 27.13
N VAL A 131 92.06 -96.10 25.85
CA VAL A 131 90.92 -96.38 24.98
C VAL A 131 91.19 -97.61 24.11
N GLU A 132 90.23 -98.53 24.06
CA GLU A 132 90.23 -99.69 23.17
C GLU A 132 89.14 -99.49 22.11
N VAL A 133 89.46 -99.78 20.84
CA VAL A 133 88.69 -99.34 19.66
C VAL A 133 88.31 -100.52 18.78
N GLY A 134 87.01 -100.75 18.60
CA GLY A 134 86.50 -101.84 17.75
C GLY A 134 86.76 -101.62 16.25
N PRO A 135 86.76 -102.70 15.43
CA PRO A 135 86.13 -103.98 15.75
C PRO A 135 87.10 -105.08 16.20
N HIS A 136 87.07 -105.43 17.49
CA HIS A 136 87.65 -106.66 18.02
C HIS A 136 86.89 -107.14 19.26
N THR A 137 87.14 -108.38 19.66
CA THR A 137 86.76 -108.87 20.98
C THR A 137 87.93 -108.62 21.92
N TYR A 138 87.71 -107.77 22.92
CA TYR A 138 88.67 -107.49 23.99
C TYR A 138 88.59 -108.58 25.06
N ILE A 139 89.75 -109.02 25.56
CA ILE A 139 89.85 -109.99 26.67
C ILE A 139 90.56 -109.30 27.83
N ARG A 140 89.83 -109.08 28.91
CA ARG A 140 90.26 -108.29 30.07
C ARG A 140 91.21 -109.10 30.94
N GLN A 141 92.37 -108.53 31.27
CA GLN A 141 93.32 -109.18 32.19
C GLN A 141 92.88 -109.01 33.66
N ASP A 142 93.39 -109.84 34.57
CA ASP A 142 92.99 -109.83 36.00
C ASP A 142 93.23 -108.49 36.71
N HIS A 143 94.20 -107.71 36.23
CA HIS A 143 94.56 -106.39 36.74
C HIS A 143 93.83 -105.24 36.03
N GLU A 144 92.87 -105.51 35.14
CA GLU A 144 92.17 -104.50 34.36
C GLU A 144 90.68 -104.39 34.71
N ARG A 145 90.14 -103.18 34.63
CA ARG A 145 88.72 -102.88 34.81
C ARG A 145 88.21 -101.98 33.69
N VAL A 146 87.16 -102.40 33.01
CA VAL A 146 86.50 -101.58 31.99
C VAL A 146 85.63 -100.50 32.67
N VAL A 147 85.66 -99.28 32.15
CA VAL A 147 85.04 -98.10 32.75
C VAL A 147 83.59 -97.88 32.28
N PHE A 148 83.25 -98.35 31.07
CA PHE A 148 81.88 -98.40 30.55
C PHE A 148 81.74 -99.40 29.40
N ALA A 149 80.52 -99.90 29.17
CA ALA A 149 80.18 -100.74 28.02
C ALA A 149 80.33 -99.98 26.67
N PRO A 150 80.59 -100.66 25.53
CA PRO A 150 80.97 -100.03 24.26
C PRO A 150 80.10 -98.84 23.81
N LYS A 151 80.66 -97.63 23.87
CA LYS A 151 80.02 -96.38 23.43
C LYS A 151 80.29 -96.13 21.95
N ARG A 152 79.33 -95.51 21.24
CA ARG A 152 79.52 -95.05 19.85
C ARG A 152 80.52 -93.91 19.78
N MET A 153 81.37 -93.94 18.76
CA MET A 153 82.21 -92.82 18.35
C MET A 153 81.38 -91.60 17.93
N VAL A 154 81.96 -90.41 18.09
CA VAL A 154 81.36 -89.15 17.63
C VAL A 154 81.54 -89.05 16.12
N MET A 155 80.44 -88.91 15.38
CA MET A 155 80.41 -88.71 13.94
C MET A 155 79.96 -87.27 13.66
N VAL A 156 80.78 -86.49 12.96
CA VAL A 156 80.45 -85.11 12.57
C VAL A 156 80.16 -85.06 11.07
N PRO A 157 78.90 -84.84 10.64
CA PRO A 157 78.55 -84.75 9.22
C PRO A 157 79.15 -83.52 8.54
N PRO A 158 79.24 -83.51 7.20
CA PRO A 158 79.57 -82.31 6.43
C PRO A 158 78.72 -81.10 6.83
N ARG A 159 79.33 -79.90 6.87
CA ARG A 159 78.73 -78.64 7.32
C ARG A 159 78.23 -78.63 8.78
N HIS A 160 78.69 -79.55 9.61
CA HIS A 160 78.47 -79.55 11.05
C HIS A 160 79.80 -79.49 11.81
N TYR A 161 79.71 -79.15 13.09
CA TYR A 161 80.79 -79.18 14.07
C TYR A 161 80.31 -79.79 15.38
N CYS A 162 81.24 -80.09 16.28
CA CYS A 162 80.97 -80.32 17.70
C CYS A 162 82.12 -79.72 18.54
N VAL A 163 81.89 -79.47 19.82
CA VAL A 163 82.91 -78.91 20.71
C VAL A 163 83.29 -79.95 21.76
N VAL A 164 84.58 -80.29 21.82
CA VAL A 164 85.17 -81.19 22.82
C VAL A 164 85.95 -80.39 23.86
N LEU A 165 85.66 -80.63 25.13
CA LEU A 165 86.35 -80.10 26.31
C LEU A 165 87.47 -81.07 26.72
N ASN A 166 88.57 -80.52 27.25
CA ASN A 166 89.79 -81.24 27.62
C ASN A 166 90.41 -82.06 26.45
N PRO A 167 90.53 -81.53 25.23
CA PRO A 167 90.92 -82.30 24.06
C PRO A 167 92.33 -82.90 24.18
N VAL A 168 92.54 -84.06 23.55
CA VAL A 168 93.87 -84.68 23.49
C VAL A 168 94.95 -83.74 22.93
N ALA A 169 96.12 -83.77 23.54
CA ALA A 169 97.32 -83.19 22.98
C ALA A 169 97.83 -84.11 21.86
N ARG A 170 98.07 -83.54 20.67
CA ARG A 170 98.59 -84.27 19.50
C ARG A 170 99.99 -83.79 19.14
N SER A 171 100.79 -84.67 18.55
CA SER A 171 102.07 -84.32 17.94
C SER A 171 101.87 -83.47 16.66
N PRO A 172 102.93 -82.84 16.12
CA PRO A 172 102.90 -82.24 14.78
C PRO A 172 102.57 -83.24 13.65
N THR A 173 102.66 -84.54 13.92
CA THR A 173 102.26 -85.63 13.00
C THR A 173 100.84 -86.14 13.25
N GLY A 174 100.05 -85.47 14.10
CA GLY A 174 98.65 -85.81 14.39
C GLY A 174 98.43 -86.97 15.36
N ALA A 175 99.50 -87.67 15.78
CA ALA A 175 99.41 -88.77 16.74
C ALA A 175 99.12 -88.26 18.16
N VAL A 176 98.37 -89.04 18.94
CA VAL A 176 98.03 -88.68 20.33
C VAL A 176 99.24 -88.83 21.24
N LEU A 177 99.48 -87.82 22.08
CA LEU A 177 100.58 -87.83 23.06
C LEU A 177 100.15 -88.57 24.33
N VAL A 178 100.98 -89.54 24.74
CA VAL A 178 100.93 -90.17 26.06
C VAL A 178 102.02 -89.61 26.97
N ASP A 179 101.81 -89.70 28.28
CA ASP A 179 102.78 -89.32 29.30
C ASP A 179 103.77 -90.44 29.63
N GLY A 180 104.61 -90.23 30.66
CA GLY A 180 105.61 -91.21 31.11
C GLY A 180 105.05 -92.46 31.80
N ALA A 181 103.75 -92.49 32.13
CA ALA A 181 103.06 -93.68 32.63
C ALA A 181 102.31 -94.43 31.51
N GLY A 182 102.00 -93.75 30.40
CA GLY A 182 101.18 -94.26 29.29
C GLY A 182 99.75 -93.71 29.28
N GLN A 183 99.41 -92.78 30.18
CA GLN A 183 98.13 -92.09 30.18
C GLN A 183 98.09 -91.04 29.07
N VAL A 184 96.95 -90.91 28.40
CA VAL A 184 96.78 -89.93 27.31
C VAL A 184 96.76 -88.51 27.88
N ARG A 185 97.61 -87.63 27.32
CA ARG A 185 97.78 -86.25 27.75
C ARG A 185 96.70 -85.35 27.14
N LEU A 186 96.01 -84.60 27.98
CA LEU A 186 94.96 -83.65 27.57
C LEU A 186 95.43 -82.19 27.66
N ARG A 187 94.78 -81.31 26.89
CA ARG A 187 94.78 -79.86 27.11
C ARG A 187 93.64 -79.54 28.10
N HIS A 188 93.88 -79.71 29.39
CA HIS A 188 92.86 -79.50 30.42
C HIS A 188 92.31 -78.06 30.39
N ALA A 189 91.00 -77.92 30.57
CA ALA A 189 90.22 -76.68 30.46
C ALA A 189 90.27 -75.98 29.08
N ASP A 190 90.86 -76.60 28.06
CA ASP A 190 90.82 -76.11 26.68
C ASP A 190 89.63 -76.70 25.90
N LEU A 191 89.29 -76.07 24.77
CA LEU A 191 88.24 -76.50 23.85
C LEU A 191 88.82 -76.86 22.46
N ASP A 192 88.06 -77.65 21.70
CA ASP A 192 88.41 -78.16 20.37
C ASP A 192 87.17 -78.21 19.48
N VAL A 193 87.10 -77.33 18.49
CA VAL A 193 85.99 -77.31 17.52
C VAL A 193 86.27 -78.33 16.43
N ARG A 194 85.66 -79.51 16.54
CA ARG A 194 85.85 -80.61 15.58
C ARG A 194 84.84 -80.50 14.45
N LEU A 195 85.34 -80.19 13.26
CA LEU A 195 84.60 -80.18 12.00
C LEU A 195 84.36 -81.61 11.48
N ALA A 196 83.79 -81.73 10.27
CA ALA A 196 83.54 -83.00 9.61
C ALA A 196 84.84 -83.81 9.39
N GLN A 197 84.93 -84.97 10.06
CA GLN A 197 86.07 -85.89 10.01
C GLN A 197 85.57 -87.34 10.23
N GLU A 198 86.47 -88.32 10.11
CA GLU A 198 86.13 -89.73 10.38
C GLU A 198 85.63 -89.93 11.83
N PRO A 199 84.73 -90.90 12.11
CA PRO A 199 84.18 -91.10 13.44
C PRO A 199 85.29 -91.37 14.47
N PHE A 200 85.32 -90.59 15.55
CA PHE A 200 86.39 -90.62 16.54
C PHE A 200 85.90 -91.05 17.94
N PRO A 201 86.70 -91.81 18.71
CA PRO A 201 86.44 -92.02 20.12
C PRO A 201 86.73 -90.74 20.91
N LEU A 202 86.09 -90.60 22.07
CA LEU A 202 86.57 -89.66 23.09
C LEU A 202 87.62 -90.40 23.93
N TYR A 203 88.73 -89.74 24.21
CA TYR A 203 89.78 -90.30 25.08
C TYR A 203 89.42 -90.14 26.57
N PRO A 204 90.07 -90.88 27.50
CA PRO A 204 89.79 -90.74 28.93
C PRO A 204 90.00 -89.30 29.41
N GLY A 205 88.91 -88.64 29.82
CA GLY A 205 88.87 -87.25 30.26
C GLY A 205 88.49 -86.22 29.17
N GLU A 206 88.37 -86.60 27.90
CA GLU A 206 87.68 -85.77 26.89
C GLU A 206 86.15 -85.81 27.11
N GLU A 207 85.49 -84.65 27.06
CA GLU A 207 84.04 -84.53 27.20
C GLU A 207 83.43 -83.81 26.00
N LEU A 208 82.27 -84.27 25.52
CA LEU A 208 81.55 -83.62 24.41
C LEU A 208 80.66 -82.49 24.95
N GLN A 209 81.23 -81.29 25.06
CA GLN A 209 80.55 -80.11 25.62
C GLN A 209 79.37 -79.66 24.75
N GLN A 210 79.54 -79.66 23.42
CA GLN A 210 78.48 -79.33 22.47
C GLN A 210 78.32 -80.46 21.46
N GLY A 211 77.09 -80.96 21.35
CA GLY A 211 76.72 -81.98 20.36
C GLY A 211 76.82 -81.49 18.92
N VAL A 212 76.62 -82.42 17.98
CA VAL A 212 76.71 -82.17 16.53
C VAL A 212 75.72 -81.06 16.13
N THR A 213 76.27 -79.91 15.75
CA THR A 213 75.55 -78.66 15.46
C THR A 213 75.88 -78.20 14.03
N PRO A 214 74.91 -77.73 13.22
CA PRO A 214 75.22 -77.19 11.89
C PRO A 214 76.03 -75.89 11.98
N LEU A 215 76.94 -75.68 11.01
CA LEU A 215 77.66 -74.41 10.86
C LEU A 215 76.69 -73.29 10.45
N GLN A 216 76.95 -72.07 10.92
CA GLN A 216 76.06 -70.93 10.71
C GLN A 216 76.30 -70.31 9.33
N VAL A 217 75.29 -70.38 8.46
CA VAL A 217 75.31 -69.72 7.14
C VAL A 217 74.83 -68.27 7.30
N VAL A 218 75.65 -67.34 6.84
CA VAL A 218 75.43 -65.90 6.85
C VAL A 218 75.07 -65.49 5.42
N LEU A 219 73.96 -64.77 5.26
CA LEU A 219 73.42 -64.38 3.95
C LEU A 219 74.04 -63.07 3.48
N ALA A 220 73.92 -62.77 2.18
CA ALA A 220 74.15 -61.42 1.68
C ALA A 220 73.25 -60.41 2.43
N ASP A 221 73.70 -59.16 2.53
CA ASP A 221 73.05 -58.09 3.32
C ASP A 221 72.88 -58.40 4.82
N THR A 222 73.59 -59.39 5.34
CA THR A 222 73.66 -59.72 6.78
C THR A 222 75.10 -59.92 7.23
N ALA A 223 75.36 -59.70 8.52
CA ALA A 223 76.66 -59.98 9.14
C ALA A 223 76.50 -60.51 10.57
N LEU A 224 77.48 -61.26 11.05
CA LEU A 224 77.60 -61.59 12.46
C LEU A 224 78.53 -60.58 13.14
N ARG A 225 78.06 -59.94 14.22
CA ARG A 225 78.94 -59.25 15.16
C ARG A 225 79.64 -60.29 15.99
N LEU A 226 80.96 -60.37 15.83
CA LEU A 226 81.84 -61.26 16.56
C LEU A 226 82.55 -60.48 17.68
N ARG A 227 82.83 -61.15 18.79
CA ARG A 227 83.57 -60.59 19.94
C ARG A 227 84.65 -61.56 20.40
N ALA A 228 85.87 -61.07 20.62
CA ALA A 228 86.94 -61.85 21.24
C ALA A 228 86.66 -62.03 22.75
N LEU A 229 86.70 -63.27 23.22
CA LEU A 229 86.58 -63.62 24.65
C LEU A 229 87.92 -63.56 25.38
N LEU A 230 89.02 -63.75 24.66
CA LEU A 230 90.40 -63.83 25.14
C LEU A 230 91.36 -63.44 24.02
N ASP A 231 92.59 -63.05 24.37
CA ASP A 231 93.61 -62.62 23.40
C ASP A 231 94.06 -63.79 22.50
N PHE A 232 93.96 -63.65 21.18
CA PHE A 232 94.35 -64.69 20.22
C PHE A 232 94.91 -64.14 18.90
N GLU A 233 95.55 -65.01 18.12
CA GLU A 233 96.07 -64.69 16.79
C GLU A 233 95.36 -65.55 15.73
N ASP A 234 94.93 -64.92 14.64
CA ASP A 234 94.21 -65.56 13.53
C ASP A 234 95.15 -66.35 12.59
N GLU A 235 94.55 -67.16 11.72
CA GLU A 235 95.22 -67.80 10.58
C GLU A 235 95.90 -66.76 9.66
N ASP A 236 95.28 -65.59 9.51
CA ASP A 236 95.83 -64.40 8.82
C ASP A 236 96.89 -63.63 9.64
N SER A 237 97.31 -64.14 10.81
CA SER A 237 98.22 -63.47 11.77
C SER A 237 97.71 -62.14 12.36
N ASN A 238 96.40 -61.87 12.23
CA ASN A 238 95.73 -60.75 12.91
C ASN A 238 95.68 -61.02 14.41
N LYS A 239 96.06 -60.04 15.24
CA LYS A 239 96.02 -60.14 16.70
C LYS A 239 94.74 -59.49 17.23
N PHE A 240 93.95 -60.23 17.98
CA PHE A 240 92.72 -59.76 18.63
C PHE A 240 92.92 -59.71 20.16
N VAL A 241 92.41 -58.67 20.80
CA VAL A 241 92.42 -58.47 22.26
C VAL A 241 91.04 -58.80 22.84
N ALA A 242 90.99 -59.35 24.05
CA ALA A 242 89.75 -59.65 24.75
C ALA A 242 88.80 -58.43 24.81
N GLY A 243 87.60 -58.57 24.25
CA GLY A 243 86.60 -57.49 24.14
C GLY A 243 86.62 -56.71 22.82
N ASP A 244 87.55 -56.99 21.89
CA ASP A 244 87.48 -56.49 20.52
C ASP A 244 86.22 -57.04 19.81
N GLU A 245 85.64 -56.22 18.94
CA GLU A 245 84.44 -56.54 18.17
C GLU A 245 84.68 -56.31 16.67
N TRP A 246 84.23 -57.23 15.81
CA TRP A 246 84.31 -57.12 14.35
C TRP A 246 83.10 -57.75 13.66
N LEU A 247 82.99 -57.60 12.33
CA LEU A 247 81.94 -58.23 11.53
C LEU A 247 82.47 -59.38 10.70
N PHE A 248 81.71 -60.47 10.65
CA PHE A 248 81.77 -61.45 9.57
C PHE A 248 80.64 -61.14 8.59
N GLU A 249 80.94 -60.44 7.50
CA GLU A 249 79.97 -60.08 6.45
C GLU A 249 79.66 -61.29 5.55
N GLY A 250 78.39 -61.50 5.20
CA GLY A 250 77.98 -62.53 4.26
C GLY A 250 78.09 -62.10 2.79
N PRO A 251 77.97 -63.04 1.82
CA PRO A 251 77.57 -64.43 2.01
C PRO A 251 78.73 -65.35 2.40
N GLY A 252 78.58 -66.11 3.48
CA GLY A 252 79.63 -67.00 4.00
C GLY A 252 79.09 -68.08 4.94
N THR A 253 79.93 -69.06 5.28
CA THR A 253 79.64 -70.00 6.38
C THR A 253 80.63 -69.71 7.51
N TYR A 254 80.12 -69.23 8.64
CA TYR A 254 80.94 -68.96 9.80
C TYR A 254 81.40 -70.28 10.44
N ILE A 255 82.70 -70.39 10.69
CA ILE A 255 83.31 -71.49 11.43
C ILE A 255 83.50 -71.00 12.87
N PRO A 256 82.79 -71.57 13.86
CA PRO A 256 82.96 -71.19 15.26
C PRO A 256 84.38 -71.42 15.74
N ARG A 257 84.90 -70.49 16.54
CA ARG A 257 86.17 -70.58 17.25
C ARG A 257 85.92 -70.49 18.75
N LYS A 258 86.79 -71.07 19.58
CA LYS A 258 86.61 -71.10 21.04
C LYS A 258 86.93 -69.75 21.70
N GLU A 259 87.70 -68.93 21.00
CA GLU A 259 88.14 -67.60 21.38
C GLU A 259 87.12 -66.51 21.03
N VAL A 260 86.06 -66.85 20.29
CA VAL A 260 85.15 -65.89 19.63
C VAL A 260 83.69 -66.20 19.91
N GLU A 261 82.96 -65.20 20.39
CA GLU A 261 81.52 -65.24 20.63
C GLU A 261 80.74 -64.54 19.50
N VAL A 262 79.59 -65.10 19.12
CA VAL A 262 78.62 -64.44 18.22
C VAL A 262 77.65 -63.62 19.05
N VAL A 263 77.73 -62.29 18.96
CA VAL A 263 76.94 -61.36 19.80
C VAL A 263 75.56 -61.09 19.22
N GLU A 264 75.48 -60.70 17.94
CA GLU A 264 74.23 -60.39 17.25
C GLU A 264 74.35 -60.65 15.73
N THR A 265 73.22 -60.87 15.06
CA THR A 265 73.16 -60.89 13.58
C THR A 265 72.61 -59.56 13.10
N LEU A 266 73.47 -58.75 12.47
CA LEU A 266 73.09 -57.49 11.86
C LEU A 266 72.45 -57.73 10.48
N GLN A 267 71.49 -56.88 10.12
CA GLN A 267 70.87 -56.82 8.81
C GLN A 267 71.07 -55.43 8.22
N ALA A 268 71.25 -55.34 6.90
CA ALA A 268 71.34 -54.07 6.21
C ALA A 268 69.99 -53.33 6.20
N THR A 269 70.02 -52.02 6.46
CA THR A 269 68.86 -51.14 6.36
C THR A 269 68.75 -50.60 4.93
N VAL A 270 67.59 -50.72 4.29
CA VAL A 270 67.39 -50.27 2.91
C VAL A 270 67.07 -48.78 2.88
N ILE A 271 67.94 -48.00 2.24
CA ILE A 271 67.79 -46.56 2.00
C ILE A 271 67.13 -46.38 0.63
N GLY A 272 65.93 -45.78 0.60
CA GLY A 272 65.21 -45.44 -0.62
C GLY A 272 65.75 -44.21 -1.34
N HIS A 273 65.12 -43.85 -2.46
CA HIS A 273 65.33 -42.54 -3.08
C HIS A 273 64.73 -41.45 -2.19
N ASN A 274 65.37 -40.28 -2.14
CA ASN A 274 64.98 -39.18 -1.26
C ASN A 274 64.94 -39.55 0.24
N GLN A 275 65.79 -40.49 0.66
CA GLN A 275 65.99 -40.89 2.06
C GLN A 275 67.47 -40.87 2.44
N ALA A 276 67.74 -40.75 3.74
CA ALA A 276 69.05 -41.00 4.33
C ALA A 276 68.91 -41.81 5.62
N ILE A 277 69.91 -42.61 5.96
CA ILE A 277 70.00 -43.25 7.28
C ILE A 277 70.81 -42.37 8.22
N ARG A 278 70.35 -42.19 9.47
CA ARG A 278 71.10 -41.53 10.53
C ARG A 278 71.84 -42.54 11.37
N LEU A 279 73.14 -42.34 11.51
CA LEU A 279 74.04 -43.21 12.25
C LEU A 279 74.60 -42.45 13.45
N ARG A 280 74.87 -43.18 14.54
CA ARG A 280 75.56 -42.69 15.74
C ARG A 280 76.78 -43.56 16.04
N ALA A 281 77.90 -42.94 16.41
CA ALA A 281 79.11 -43.65 16.78
C ALA A 281 79.04 -44.13 18.25
N ARG A 282 79.02 -45.46 18.47
CA ARG A 282 79.05 -46.11 19.81
C ARG A 282 80.43 -46.02 20.49
N LYS A 283 81.49 -45.91 19.69
CA LYS A 283 82.90 -45.70 20.08
C LYS A 283 83.54 -44.83 19.00
N GLU A 284 84.75 -44.34 19.23
CA GLU A 284 85.56 -43.72 18.17
C GLU A 284 85.80 -44.73 17.04
N CYS A 285 85.47 -44.38 15.80
CA CYS A 285 85.55 -45.29 14.65
C CYS A 285 85.84 -44.54 13.35
N LEU A 286 86.09 -45.32 12.30
CA LEU A 286 86.00 -44.86 10.91
C LEU A 286 84.63 -45.27 10.37
N ASP A 287 83.91 -44.37 9.72
CA ASP A 287 82.70 -44.73 8.99
C ASP A 287 83.02 -45.44 7.66
N ARG A 288 82.01 -45.99 6.97
CA ARG A 288 82.19 -46.61 5.64
C ARG A 288 82.67 -45.66 4.52
N GLN A 289 82.91 -44.37 4.80
CA GLN A 289 83.54 -43.40 3.88
C GLN A 289 84.99 -43.08 4.26
N GLY A 290 85.50 -43.62 5.38
CA GLY A 290 86.84 -43.36 5.91
C GLY A 290 86.94 -42.10 6.77
N ILE A 291 85.82 -41.46 7.12
CA ILE A 291 85.79 -40.29 7.98
C ILE A 291 85.87 -40.76 9.44
N ARG A 292 86.72 -40.09 10.23
CA ARG A 292 86.82 -40.33 11.68
C ARG A 292 85.61 -39.77 12.39
N ARG A 293 84.94 -40.60 13.20
CA ARG A 293 83.76 -40.25 14.01
C ARG A 293 84.11 -40.36 15.49
N VAL A 294 83.74 -39.34 16.28
CA VAL A 294 83.91 -39.37 17.73
C VAL A 294 82.73 -40.03 18.43
N THR A 295 82.94 -40.58 19.63
CA THR A 295 81.85 -41.25 20.39
C THR A 295 80.66 -40.30 20.62
N GLY A 296 79.46 -40.72 20.22
CA GLY A 296 78.24 -39.91 20.30
C GLY A 296 78.06 -38.88 19.16
N GLU A 297 78.95 -38.85 18.18
CA GLU A 297 78.72 -38.12 16.92
C GLU A 297 77.59 -38.78 16.13
N GLU A 298 76.78 -37.97 15.46
CA GLU A 298 75.70 -38.41 14.57
C GLU A 298 75.91 -37.82 13.16
N TRP A 299 75.67 -38.62 12.12
CA TRP A 299 75.79 -38.22 10.71
C TRP A 299 74.77 -38.95 9.82
N LEU A 300 74.57 -38.44 8.60
CA LEU A 300 73.71 -39.06 7.60
C LEU A 300 74.51 -39.82 6.53
N VAL A 301 73.95 -40.92 6.04
CA VAL A 301 74.38 -41.59 4.80
C VAL A 301 73.23 -41.56 3.79
N LYS A 302 73.43 -40.87 2.66
CA LYS A 302 72.43 -40.63 1.60
C LYS A 302 72.59 -41.56 0.38
N ARG A 303 73.39 -42.64 0.49
CA ARG A 303 73.62 -43.59 -0.61
C ARG A 303 72.49 -44.62 -0.68
N VAL A 304 71.61 -44.47 -1.66
CA VAL A 304 70.50 -45.39 -1.97
C VAL A 304 71.02 -46.84 -2.09
N GLY A 305 70.29 -47.79 -1.47
CA GLY A 305 70.64 -49.22 -1.44
C GLY A 305 70.58 -49.83 -0.04
N ALA A 306 71.01 -51.08 0.09
CA ALA A 306 71.15 -51.74 1.38
C ALA A 306 72.42 -51.25 2.10
N TYR A 307 72.27 -50.61 3.26
CA TYR A 307 73.38 -50.16 4.09
C TYR A 307 73.53 -51.06 5.32
N LEU A 308 74.60 -51.85 5.33
CA LEU A 308 74.99 -52.69 6.47
C LEU A 308 75.80 -51.84 7.47
N PRO A 309 75.33 -51.61 8.72
CA PRO A 309 76.09 -50.83 9.70
C PRO A 309 77.40 -51.53 10.07
N GLY A 310 78.46 -50.74 10.30
CA GLY A 310 79.70 -51.20 10.91
C GLY A 310 79.54 -51.50 12.41
N VAL A 311 80.53 -52.18 13.00
CA VAL A 311 80.56 -52.64 14.40
C VAL A 311 80.10 -51.60 15.43
N TYR A 312 80.53 -50.36 15.22
CA TYR A 312 80.32 -49.22 16.11
C TYR A 312 79.34 -48.18 15.56
N GLU A 313 78.72 -48.43 14.41
CA GLU A 313 77.67 -47.60 13.82
C GLU A 313 76.29 -48.06 14.32
N GLU A 314 75.62 -47.23 15.12
CA GLU A 314 74.26 -47.45 15.58
C GLU A 314 73.26 -46.75 14.65
N VAL A 315 72.31 -47.50 14.08
CA VAL A 315 71.20 -46.91 13.31
C VAL A 315 70.24 -46.21 14.28
N VAL A 316 70.00 -44.92 14.07
CA VAL A 316 69.11 -44.10 14.91
C VAL A 316 67.73 -43.95 14.25
N ASP A 317 67.71 -43.44 13.02
CA ASP A 317 66.48 -43.22 12.25
C ASP A 317 66.75 -43.30 10.72
N VAL A 318 65.67 -43.22 9.93
CA VAL A 318 65.72 -42.97 8.49
C VAL A 318 64.98 -41.66 8.25
N VAL A 319 65.65 -40.69 7.64
CA VAL A 319 65.14 -39.34 7.38
C VAL A 319 64.64 -39.26 5.94
N ASP A 320 63.36 -38.93 5.77
CA ASP A 320 62.76 -38.61 4.47
C ASP A 320 63.11 -37.16 4.05
N ALA A 321 63.23 -36.91 2.74
CA ALA A 321 63.44 -35.58 2.20
C ALA A 321 62.13 -34.76 2.14
N TYR A 322 62.21 -33.48 2.49
CA TYR A 322 61.15 -32.51 2.22
C TYR A 322 61.14 -32.16 0.73
N VAL A 323 60.01 -32.41 0.06
CA VAL A 323 59.81 -32.05 -1.35
C VAL A 323 59.48 -30.56 -1.45
N LEU A 324 60.39 -29.79 -2.03
CA LEU A 324 60.27 -28.34 -2.19
C LEU A 324 59.64 -28.00 -3.54
N THR A 325 59.00 -26.85 -3.61
CA THR A 325 58.35 -26.36 -4.85
C THR A 325 58.48 -24.85 -4.96
N ASP A 326 58.18 -24.26 -6.12
CA ASP A 326 57.97 -22.81 -6.27
C ASP A 326 56.99 -22.19 -5.26
N LYS A 327 56.18 -23.01 -4.59
CA LYS A 327 55.21 -22.61 -3.55
C LYS A 327 55.62 -22.99 -2.12
N LYS A 328 56.70 -23.76 -1.92
CA LYS A 328 57.18 -24.25 -0.62
C LYS A 328 58.70 -24.06 -0.47
N ALA A 329 59.09 -23.27 0.51
CA ALA A 329 60.44 -23.23 1.05
C ALA A 329 60.51 -23.96 2.41
N LEU A 330 61.70 -24.43 2.79
CA LEU A 330 61.95 -25.04 4.10
C LEU A 330 62.74 -24.05 4.96
N HIS A 331 62.20 -23.70 6.13
CA HIS A 331 62.86 -22.82 7.11
C HIS A 331 63.68 -23.67 8.06
N LEU A 332 65.00 -23.48 8.03
CA LEU A 332 65.98 -24.21 8.82
C LEU A 332 66.68 -23.29 9.82
N ARG A 333 67.10 -23.86 10.95
CA ARG A 333 67.96 -23.25 11.96
C ARG A 333 69.21 -24.10 12.19
N ALA A 334 70.38 -23.47 12.30
CA ALA A 334 71.62 -24.14 12.65
C ALA A 334 71.71 -24.43 14.17
N VAL A 335 71.73 -25.72 14.55
CA VAL A 335 71.90 -26.18 15.94
C VAL A 335 73.35 -26.03 16.41
N ARG A 336 74.30 -26.05 15.47
CA ARG A 336 75.74 -25.86 15.69
C ARG A 336 76.33 -25.05 14.54
N THR A 337 77.56 -24.56 14.67
CA THR A 337 78.31 -24.01 13.54
C THR A 337 78.82 -25.13 12.64
N PHE A 338 78.45 -25.14 11.36
CA PHE A 338 78.86 -26.14 10.37
C PHE A 338 78.88 -25.51 8.95
N GLU A 339 79.33 -26.28 7.95
CA GLU A 339 79.30 -25.89 6.54
C GLU A 339 78.17 -26.67 5.83
N ASP A 340 77.25 -25.96 5.19
CA ASP A 340 76.12 -26.60 4.52
C ASP A 340 76.51 -27.26 3.19
N ALA A 341 75.57 -28.01 2.60
CA ALA A 341 75.77 -28.71 1.32
C ALA A 341 76.04 -27.79 0.11
N GLN A 342 76.01 -26.47 0.28
CA GLN A 342 76.34 -25.46 -0.73
C GLN A 342 77.70 -24.77 -0.45
N GLY A 343 78.45 -25.21 0.56
CA GLY A 343 79.73 -24.64 0.97
C GLY A 343 79.61 -23.35 1.77
N ARG A 344 78.44 -23.07 2.37
CA ARG A 344 78.21 -21.87 3.17
C ARG A 344 78.26 -22.20 4.66
N VAL A 345 79.21 -21.59 5.36
CA VAL A 345 79.31 -21.66 6.82
C VAL A 345 78.07 -21.04 7.46
N ARG A 346 77.35 -21.84 8.25
CA ARG A 346 76.23 -21.45 9.09
C ARG A 346 76.69 -21.42 10.54
N ARG A 347 76.30 -20.41 11.31
CA ARG A 347 76.62 -20.31 12.75
C ARG A 347 75.44 -20.75 13.60
N THR A 348 75.71 -21.27 14.79
CA THR A 348 74.67 -21.63 15.77
C THR A 348 73.63 -20.52 15.94
N GLY A 349 72.36 -20.83 15.73
CA GLY A 349 71.23 -19.90 15.85
C GLY A 349 70.95 -19.05 14.61
N GLU A 350 71.74 -19.15 13.53
CA GLU A 350 71.36 -18.57 12.24
C GLU A 350 70.20 -19.36 11.62
N GLU A 351 69.27 -18.65 10.98
CA GLU A 351 68.10 -19.21 10.32
C GLU A 351 68.08 -18.82 8.83
N TRP A 352 67.60 -19.71 7.95
CA TRP A 352 67.49 -19.46 6.51
C TRP A 352 66.37 -20.25 5.85
N LEU A 353 66.10 -19.94 4.59
CA LEU A 353 65.23 -20.73 3.73
C LEU A 353 66.05 -21.55 2.72
N VAL A 354 65.61 -22.79 2.47
CA VAL A 354 65.95 -23.59 1.30
C VAL A 354 64.76 -23.59 0.34
N THR A 355 64.99 -23.42 -0.96
CA THR A 355 63.94 -23.34 -2.00
C THR A 355 64.19 -24.36 -3.11
N GLN A 356 63.21 -24.58 -4.00
CA GLN A 356 63.38 -25.48 -5.16
C GLN A 356 64.60 -25.14 -6.04
N GLN A 357 65.01 -23.86 -6.08
CA GLN A 357 66.21 -23.43 -6.80
C GLN A 357 67.53 -24.01 -6.24
N GLN A 358 67.50 -24.54 -5.00
CA GLN A 358 68.64 -25.16 -4.33
C GLN A 358 68.54 -26.69 -4.30
N SER A 359 67.34 -27.24 -4.08
CA SER A 359 67.04 -28.66 -4.31
C SER A 359 65.53 -28.90 -4.43
N GLU A 360 65.12 -29.83 -5.29
CA GLU A 360 63.73 -30.31 -5.37
C GLU A 360 63.33 -31.18 -4.18
N ALA A 361 64.29 -31.89 -3.58
CA ALA A 361 64.11 -32.72 -2.40
C ALA A 361 65.25 -32.49 -1.42
N TYR A 362 64.95 -32.05 -0.20
CA TYR A 362 65.94 -31.68 0.79
C TYR A 362 65.85 -32.57 2.04
N VAL A 363 66.89 -33.37 2.28
CA VAL A 363 67.08 -34.10 3.54
C VAL A 363 67.90 -33.20 4.48
N PRO A 364 67.32 -32.68 5.59
CA PRO A 364 68.03 -31.84 6.55
C PRO A 364 69.22 -32.59 7.16
N GLU A 365 70.35 -31.91 7.34
CA GLU A 365 71.52 -32.47 8.02
C GLU A 365 71.34 -32.54 9.54
N VAL A 366 72.18 -33.32 10.22
CA VAL A 366 72.12 -33.53 11.68
C VAL A 366 72.22 -32.23 12.51
N PHE A 367 72.80 -31.17 11.95
CA PHE A 367 72.92 -29.85 12.58
C PHE A 367 71.86 -28.84 12.12
N GLU A 368 70.87 -29.27 11.33
CA GLU A 368 69.79 -28.46 10.80
C GLU A 368 68.46 -28.83 11.48
N GLU A 369 67.88 -27.87 12.19
CA GLU A 369 66.56 -27.99 12.80
C GLU A 369 65.51 -27.41 11.85
N VAL A 370 64.53 -28.22 11.45
CA VAL A 370 63.38 -27.75 10.66
C VAL A 370 62.45 -26.94 11.56
N VAL A 371 62.35 -25.64 11.29
CA VAL A 371 61.48 -24.70 12.02
C VAL A 371 60.06 -24.70 11.43
N ALA A 372 59.94 -24.61 10.10
CA ALA A 372 58.65 -24.57 9.39
C ALA A 372 58.76 -24.91 7.89
N GLU A 373 57.64 -25.27 7.27
CA GLU A 373 57.44 -25.08 5.83
C GLU A 373 56.87 -23.67 5.59
N VAL A 374 57.56 -22.86 4.77
CA VAL A 374 57.15 -21.48 4.44
C VAL A 374 56.51 -21.46 3.05
N GLN A 375 55.27 -20.99 2.98
CA GLN A 375 54.54 -20.84 1.72
C GLN A 375 54.95 -19.57 0.98
N VAL A 376 54.89 -19.58 -0.35
CA VAL A 376 55.17 -18.40 -1.17
C VAL A 376 54.10 -17.31 -0.96
N THR A 377 54.53 -16.08 -0.75
CA THR A 377 53.68 -14.88 -0.79
C THR A 377 53.62 -14.39 -2.22
N THR A 378 52.48 -14.53 -2.87
CA THR A 378 52.22 -14.04 -4.23
C THR A 378 51.33 -12.81 -4.19
N LEU A 379 51.83 -11.70 -4.73
CA LEU A 379 51.07 -10.48 -4.99
C LEU A 379 50.55 -10.50 -6.43
N GLY A 380 49.28 -10.21 -6.64
CA GLY A 380 48.73 -9.88 -7.97
C GLY A 380 49.17 -8.50 -8.48
N PRO A 381 48.81 -8.14 -9.73
CA PRO A 381 49.23 -6.87 -10.34
C PRO A 381 48.69 -5.64 -9.60
N ARG A 382 47.48 -5.72 -9.04
CA ARG A 382 46.85 -4.68 -8.19
C ARG A 382 47.00 -4.95 -6.70
N GLN A 383 48.08 -5.60 -6.28
CA GLN A 383 48.35 -5.88 -4.87
C GLN A 383 49.72 -5.40 -4.42
N TYR A 384 49.80 -5.11 -3.13
CA TYR A 384 51.01 -4.74 -2.43
C TYR A 384 51.00 -5.28 -1.00
N CYS A 385 52.13 -5.21 -0.32
CA CYS A 385 52.22 -5.50 1.10
C CYS A 385 53.34 -4.67 1.74
N VAL A 386 53.26 -4.50 3.06
CA VAL A 386 54.31 -3.86 3.86
C VAL A 386 55.00 -4.95 4.67
N VAL A 387 56.26 -5.22 4.34
CA VAL A 387 57.13 -6.14 5.10
C VAL A 387 57.78 -5.36 6.23
N LEU A 388 57.50 -5.73 7.47
CA LEU A 388 58.20 -5.25 8.66
C LEU A 388 59.52 -6.00 8.85
N ASP A 389 60.48 -5.32 9.46
CA ASP A 389 61.80 -5.85 9.82
C ASP A 389 62.58 -6.49 8.64
N PRO A 390 62.55 -5.88 7.44
CA PRO A 390 63.00 -6.49 6.18
C PRO A 390 64.47 -6.94 6.25
N VAL A 391 64.76 -8.13 5.73
CA VAL A 391 66.14 -8.65 5.66
C VAL A 391 66.93 -7.89 4.60
N GLY A 392 68.06 -7.31 5.03
CA GLY A 392 69.00 -6.58 4.18
C GLY A 392 70.00 -7.50 3.45
N PRO A 393 70.85 -6.94 2.56
CA PRO A 393 71.86 -7.72 1.82
C PRO A 393 72.87 -8.42 2.73
N ASN A 394 73.01 -7.97 3.98
CA ASN A 394 73.86 -8.58 5.01
C ASN A 394 73.27 -9.88 5.61
N GLY A 395 72.06 -10.30 5.19
CA GLY A 395 71.38 -11.49 5.71
C GLY A 395 70.79 -11.31 7.12
N GLN A 396 70.55 -10.07 7.56
CA GLN A 396 70.00 -9.75 8.88
C GLN A 396 68.74 -8.85 8.76
N PRO A 397 67.73 -9.03 9.64
CA PRO A 397 66.51 -8.22 9.64
C PRO A 397 66.76 -6.79 10.13
N GLN A 398 66.22 -5.81 9.43
CA GLN A 398 66.35 -4.39 9.75
C GLN A 398 65.26 -3.96 10.74
N LEU A 399 65.49 -4.23 12.02
CA LEU A 399 64.50 -4.02 13.08
C LEU A 399 63.90 -2.60 13.07
N GLY A 400 62.57 -2.51 13.03
CA GLY A 400 61.81 -1.25 12.99
C GLY A 400 61.72 -0.58 11.61
N GLN A 401 62.36 -1.13 10.57
CA GLN A 401 62.19 -0.66 9.19
C GLN A 401 60.96 -1.30 8.53
N GLN A 402 60.48 -0.67 7.46
CA GLN A 402 59.37 -1.16 6.65
C GLN A 402 59.74 -1.14 5.15
N ARG A 403 59.46 -2.22 4.44
CA ARG A 403 59.69 -2.35 2.99
C ARG A 403 58.37 -2.64 2.28
N VAL A 404 57.88 -1.66 1.53
CA VAL A 404 56.71 -1.82 0.67
C VAL A 404 57.10 -2.63 -0.58
N ILE A 405 56.39 -3.73 -0.84
CA ILE A 405 56.55 -4.56 -2.05
C ILE A 405 55.24 -4.47 -2.83
N LYS A 406 55.30 -4.09 -4.12
CA LYS A 406 54.12 -3.89 -4.98
C LYS A 406 54.28 -4.49 -6.37
N GLY A 407 53.14 -4.79 -7.01
CA GLY A 407 53.06 -5.37 -8.35
C GLY A 407 53.29 -6.88 -8.35
N GLU A 408 53.05 -7.50 -9.50
CA GLU A 408 53.04 -8.97 -9.65
C GLU A 408 54.39 -9.60 -9.29
N ARG A 409 54.44 -10.24 -8.12
CA ARG A 409 55.66 -10.82 -7.53
C ARG A 409 55.33 -12.00 -6.63
N SER A 410 56.07 -13.08 -6.77
CA SER A 410 56.08 -14.21 -5.83
C SER A 410 57.41 -14.23 -5.07
N PHE A 411 57.36 -14.23 -3.74
CA PHE A 411 58.55 -14.26 -2.88
C PHE A 411 58.27 -15.02 -1.57
N PHE A 412 59.31 -15.49 -0.91
CA PHE A 412 59.20 -16.05 0.44
C PHE A 412 59.64 -15.03 1.48
N LEU A 413 58.85 -14.86 2.55
CA LEU A 413 59.22 -14.06 3.72
C LEU A 413 60.46 -14.67 4.36
N GLN A 414 61.53 -13.88 4.50
CA GLN A 414 62.77 -14.35 5.13
C GLN A 414 62.61 -14.51 6.65
N PRO A 415 63.44 -15.31 7.33
CA PRO A 415 63.38 -15.44 8.80
C PRO A 415 63.48 -14.07 9.49
N GLY A 416 62.48 -13.77 10.32
CA GLY A 416 62.29 -12.46 10.97
C GLY A 416 61.40 -11.46 10.22
N GLU A 417 61.14 -11.65 8.93
CA GLU A 417 60.20 -10.82 8.17
C GLU A 417 58.74 -11.19 8.47
N ARG A 418 57.87 -10.18 8.48
CA ARG A 418 56.42 -10.35 8.70
C ARG A 418 55.64 -9.29 7.92
N LEU A 419 54.44 -9.62 7.48
CA LEU A 419 53.54 -8.64 6.86
C LEU A 419 52.84 -7.82 7.95
N GLN A 420 52.71 -6.51 7.76
CA GLN A 420 52.02 -5.63 8.72
C GLN A 420 50.51 -5.96 8.77
N ASP A 421 49.82 -5.79 7.63
CA ASP A 421 48.37 -6.01 7.49
C ASP A 421 48.09 -7.05 6.38
N GLY A 422 48.98 -8.04 6.22
CA GLY A 422 48.88 -9.06 5.18
C GLY A 422 49.15 -8.54 3.76
N ILE A 423 48.41 -9.09 2.79
CA ILE A 423 48.37 -8.61 1.40
C ILE A 423 47.23 -7.59 1.29
N GLN A 424 47.53 -6.42 0.75
CA GLN A 424 46.60 -5.31 0.56
C GLN A 424 46.38 -5.05 -0.93
N ASP A 425 45.15 -4.66 -1.30
CA ASP A 425 44.86 -4.21 -2.67
C ASP A 425 45.29 -2.75 -2.86
N VAL A 426 45.83 -2.45 -4.05
CA VAL A 426 46.28 -1.12 -4.47
C VAL A 426 45.09 -0.14 -4.51
N PHE A 427 45.29 1.10 -4.07
CA PHE A 427 44.24 2.12 -4.11
C PHE A 427 44.00 2.58 -5.55
N VAL A 428 43.08 1.91 -6.25
CA VAL A 428 42.54 2.37 -7.53
C VAL A 428 41.51 3.47 -7.24
N LEU A 429 41.81 4.68 -7.72
CA LEU A 429 40.99 5.88 -7.58
C LEU A 429 40.37 6.23 -8.94
N SER A 430 39.06 6.48 -8.98
CA SER A 430 38.39 7.07 -10.14
C SER A 430 38.56 8.59 -10.20
N GLU A 431 38.10 9.23 -11.29
CA GLU A 431 38.14 10.69 -11.46
C GLU A 431 37.38 11.44 -10.34
N ASP A 432 36.35 10.81 -9.77
CA ASP A 432 35.56 11.33 -8.65
C ASP A 432 36.16 11.01 -7.27
N GLU A 433 37.37 10.43 -7.18
CA GLU A 433 37.98 10.01 -5.92
C GLU A 433 39.38 10.60 -5.68
N GLY A 434 39.76 10.68 -4.41
CA GLY A 434 41.11 11.04 -4.00
C GLY A 434 41.47 10.52 -2.62
N LEU A 435 42.77 10.49 -2.31
CA LEU A 435 43.28 10.18 -0.98
C LEU A 435 43.80 11.43 -0.31
N LEU A 436 43.35 11.71 0.91
CA LEU A 436 44.03 12.63 1.81
C LEU A 436 45.23 11.90 2.43
N LEU A 437 46.43 12.36 2.08
CA LEU A 437 47.70 11.78 2.47
C LEU A 437 48.39 12.70 3.49
N GLN A 438 49.16 12.11 4.41
CA GLN A 438 50.01 12.83 5.36
C GLN A 438 51.42 12.23 5.39
N ALA A 439 52.42 13.09 5.28
CA ALA A 439 53.82 12.70 5.37
C ALA A 439 54.20 12.43 6.84
N LEU A 440 54.76 11.25 7.10
CA LEU A 440 55.36 10.87 8.39
C LEU A 440 56.83 11.34 8.47
N GLN A 441 57.52 11.35 7.33
CA GLN A 441 58.90 11.82 7.19
C GLN A 441 59.01 12.82 6.02
N THR A 442 60.16 13.46 5.85
CA THR A 442 60.37 14.43 4.76
C THR A 442 60.64 13.70 3.44
N ILE A 443 59.59 13.52 2.63
CA ILE A 443 59.59 12.77 1.38
C ILE A 443 59.69 13.69 0.15
N LYS A 444 60.36 13.21 -0.91
CA LYS A 444 60.19 13.72 -2.27
C LYS A 444 59.04 12.99 -2.95
N ASP A 445 57.94 13.68 -3.16
CA ASP A 445 56.75 13.15 -3.83
C ASP A 445 56.63 13.73 -5.25
N THR A 446 55.89 13.06 -6.12
CA THR A 446 55.62 13.55 -7.48
C THR A 446 54.20 14.11 -7.53
N SER A 447 54.07 15.40 -7.85
CA SER A 447 52.79 16.09 -7.96
C SER A 447 51.94 15.55 -9.14
N GLU A 448 50.65 15.91 -9.15
CA GLU A 448 49.70 15.58 -10.22
C GLU A 448 50.16 16.14 -11.59
N GLU A 449 50.97 17.20 -11.59
CA GLU A 449 51.61 17.80 -12.78
C GLU A 449 52.98 17.16 -13.17
N GLY A 450 53.39 16.08 -12.50
CA GLY A 450 54.69 15.41 -12.72
C GLY A 450 55.91 16.12 -12.11
N THR A 451 55.70 17.15 -11.29
CA THR A 451 56.76 17.94 -10.65
C THR A 451 57.20 17.35 -9.32
N GLU A 452 58.51 17.30 -9.03
CA GLU A 452 59.02 16.89 -7.71
C GLU A 452 58.66 17.93 -6.64
N VAL A 453 57.87 17.52 -5.65
CA VAL A 453 57.48 18.34 -4.48
C VAL A 453 58.09 17.71 -3.22
N THR A 454 58.96 18.45 -2.53
CA THR A 454 59.49 18.03 -1.24
C THR A 454 58.48 18.36 -0.14
N ARG A 455 57.85 17.33 0.42
CA ARG A 455 56.86 17.44 1.52
C ARG A 455 57.56 17.19 2.85
N ARG A 456 57.21 17.97 3.88
CA ARG A 456 57.78 17.86 5.23
C ARG A 456 56.92 16.91 6.08
N ALA A 457 57.53 16.31 7.10
CA ALA A 457 56.78 15.56 8.11
C ALA A 457 55.65 16.42 8.71
N GLY A 458 54.41 15.91 8.65
CA GLY A 458 53.18 16.61 9.04
C GLY A 458 52.41 17.28 7.90
N ASP A 459 53.02 17.51 6.73
CA ASP A 459 52.32 18.09 5.58
C ASP A 459 51.21 17.14 5.08
N ARG A 460 50.08 17.73 4.71
CA ARG A 460 48.92 17.03 4.13
C ARG A 460 48.68 17.47 2.69
N TRP A 461 48.23 16.55 1.86
CA TRP A 461 47.82 16.81 0.48
C TRP A 461 46.73 15.86 0.04
N LEU A 462 46.05 16.21 -1.04
CA LEU A 462 45.11 15.36 -1.75
C LEU A 462 45.84 14.80 -2.98
N ALA A 463 45.66 13.51 -3.26
CA ALA A 463 46.04 12.88 -4.53
C ALA A 463 44.77 12.37 -5.20
N ARG A 464 44.44 12.92 -6.37
CA ARG A 464 43.19 12.65 -7.12
C ARG A 464 43.38 11.52 -8.12
N GLY A 465 42.28 10.85 -8.48
CA GLY A 465 42.24 9.95 -9.62
C GLY A 465 42.15 10.67 -10.97
N PRO A 466 42.27 9.95 -12.10
CA PRO A 466 42.36 8.49 -12.17
C PRO A 466 43.79 7.98 -11.92
N LEU A 467 43.99 7.20 -10.85
CA LEU A 467 45.31 6.91 -10.28
C LEU A 467 45.31 5.55 -9.56
N GLU A 468 46.37 4.75 -9.74
CA GLU A 468 46.66 3.57 -8.91
C GLU A 468 47.73 3.92 -7.87
N TYR A 469 47.31 4.26 -6.65
CA TYR A 469 48.19 4.70 -5.58
C TYR A 469 48.62 3.56 -4.64
N VAL A 470 49.91 3.55 -4.28
CA VAL A 470 50.45 2.70 -3.23
C VAL A 470 51.23 3.59 -2.25
N PRO A 471 50.84 3.66 -0.96
CA PRO A 471 51.55 4.47 0.01
C PRO A 471 52.98 3.94 0.22
N PRO A 472 54.03 4.79 0.09
CA PRO A 472 55.35 4.46 0.60
C PRO A 472 55.32 4.47 2.15
N ALA A 473 56.26 3.77 2.79
CA ALA A 473 56.33 3.65 4.25
C ALA A 473 56.46 5.01 5.01
N GLU A 474 56.84 6.07 4.30
CA GLU A 474 56.96 7.43 4.83
C GLU A 474 55.63 8.23 4.81
N VAL A 475 54.53 7.66 4.29
CA VAL A 475 53.26 8.36 4.08
C VAL A 475 52.08 7.55 4.61
N ALA A 476 51.24 8.18 5.42
CA ALA A 476 49.98 7.63 5.90
C ALA A 476 48.80 8.10 5.04
N VAL A 477 47.88 7.19 4.74
CA VAL A 477 46.56 7.53 4.20
C VAL A 477 45.64 7.90 5.36
N LEU A 478 45.06 9.11 5.35
CA LEU A 478 44.15 9.58 6.39
C LEU A 478 42.68 9.29 6.05
N GLU A 479 42.27 9.56 4.81
CA GLU A 479 40.87 9.59 4.40
C GLU A 479 40.76 9.30 2.89
N ARG A 480 39.86 8.40 2.49
CA ARG A 480 39.42 8.28 1.08
C ARG A 480 38.30 9.28 0.88
N ARG A 481 38.54 10.29 0.05
CA ARG A 481 37.57 11.34 -0.29
C ARG A 481 36.90 11.02 -1.62
N GLN A 482 35.62 11.36 -1.70
CA GLN A 482 34.83 11.28 -2.91
C GLN A 482 34.31 12.69 -3.25
N ALA A 483 34.21 13.00 -4.54
CA ALA A 483 33.57 14.20 -5.02
C ALA A 483 32.05 14.09 -4.79
N VAL A 484 31.47 15.10 -4.14
CA VAL A 484 30.02 15.16 -3.95
C VAL A 484 29.42 15.82 -5.18
N ALA A 485 28.60 15.09 -5.93
CA ALA A 485 27.78 15.67 -7.00
C ALA A 485 26.68 16.55 -6.37
N LEU A 486 26.64 17.83 -6.75
CA LEU A 486 25.67 18.81 -6.25
C LEU A 486 24.90 19.40 -7.43
N ALA A 487 23.59 19.22 -7.45
CA ALA A 487 22.70 19.93 -8.36
C ALA A 487 22.52 21.41 -7.93
N ASP A 488 21.93 22.25 -8.79
CA ASP A 488 21.72 23.69 -8.54
C ASP A 488 20.87 23.95 -7.28
N ASN A 489 19.98 23.02 -6.94
CA ASN A 489 19.12 23.04 -5.75
C ASN A 489 19.75 22.37 -4.52
N GLU A 490 20.99 21.88 -4.62
CA GLU A 490 21.73 21.23 -3.54
C GLU A 490 23.03 21.95 -3.20
N GLY A 491 23.58 21.65 -2.03
CA GLY A 491 24.88 22.15 -1.63
C GLY A 491 25.40 21.53 -0.34
N ILE A 492 26.63 21.86 0.00
CA ILE A 492 27.32 21.48 1.24
C ILE A 492 27.98 22.70 1.88
N TYR A 493 28.06 22.69 3.22
CA TYR A 493 28.86 23.65 3.96
C TYR A 493 30.29 23.13 4.09
N VAL A 494 31.25 23.94 3.63
CA VAL A 494 32.68 23.62 3.62
C VAL A 494 33.41 24.61 4.51
N ARG A 495 34.22 24.11 5.44
CA ARG A 495 35.10 24.89 6.29
C ARG A 495 36.54 24.65 5.90
N ASP A 496 37.26 25.73 5.64
CA ASP A 496 38.72 25.72 5.57
C ASP A 496 39.29 25.67 7.00
N ILE A 497 40.11 24.66 7.27
CA ILE A 497 40.80 24.41 8.55
C ILE A 497 41.91 25.44 8.79
N ARG A 498 42.58 25.93 7.72
CA ARG A 498 43.67 26.92 7.81
C ARG A 498 43.15 28.32 8.12
N THR A 499 42.06 28.76 7.49
CA THR A 499 41.49 30.12 7.71
C THR A 499 40.28 30.17 8.63
N GLY A 500 39.68 29.02 8.98
CA GLY A 500 38.41 28.93 9.70
C GLY A 500 37.18 29.40 8.89
N LYS A 501 37.34 29.73 7.60
CA LYS A 501 36.28 30.32 6.77
C LYS A 501 35.29 29.26 6.30
N VAL A 502 34.13 29.22 6.95
CA VAL A 502 32.96 28.46 6.46
C VAL A 502 32.30 29.19 5.28
N ARG A 503 32.02 28.45 4.20
CA ARG A 503 31.19 28.86 3.05
C ARG A 503 30.21 27.75 2.65
N VAL A 504 29.27 28.05 1.76
CA VAL A 504 28.44 27.04 1.08
C VAL A 504 28.95 26.85 -0.35
N VAL A 505 28.84 25.62 -0.88
CA VAL A 505 29.12 25.27 -2.29
C VAL A 505 27.88 24.59 -2.85
N THR A 506 27.48 24.94 -4.07
CA THR A 506 26.20 24.56 -4.73
C THR A 506 26.40 24.39 -6.24
N GLY A 507 25.57 23.59 -6.92
CA GLY A 507 25.50 23.56 -8.40
C GLY A 507 26.73 23.05 -9.14
N GLN A 508 27.66 22.36 -8.47
CA GLN A 508 28.83 21.76 -9.10
C GLN A 508 29.30 20.53 -8.32
N THR A 509 29.80 19.50 -9.02
CA THR A 509 30.50 18.39 -8.39
C THR A 509 31.75 18.92 -7.67
N TYR A 510 31.87 18.68 -6.35
CA TYR A 510 32.91 19.27 -5.51
C TYR A 510 33.64 18.24 -4.66
N MET A 511 34.97 18.21 -4.76
CA MET A 511 35.86 17.42 -3.90
C MET A 511 36.57 18.36 -2.92
N LEU A 512 36.56 18.00 -1.63
CA LEU A 512 37.15 18.80 -0.54
C LEU A 512 38.68 18.85 -0.67
N THR A 513 39.24 20.07 -0.76
CA THR A 513 40.70 20.30 -0.81
C THR A 513 41.41 19.88 0.48
N GLU A 514 42.75 19.78 0.50
CA GLU A 514 43.51 19.18 1.61
C GLU A 514 43.42 19.94 2.94
N SER A 515 43.00 21.22 2.88
CA SER A 515 42.68 22.03 4.06
C SER A 515 41.19 22.17 4.35
N GLU A 516 40.31 21.42 3.69
CA GLU A 516 38.85 21.53 3.86
C GLU A 516 38.21 20.31 4.53
N GLU A 517 37.21 20.62 5.37
CA GLU A 517 36.32 19.68 6.05
C GLU A 517 34.85 20.08 5.79
N LEU A 518 33.94 19.12 5.94
CA LEU A 518 32.50 19.40 5.98
C LEU A 518 32.15 20.10 7.31
N TRP A 519 31.22 21.06 7.27
CA TRP A 519 30.80 21.80 8.45
C TRP A 519 29.32 21.54 8.79
N GLU A 520 29.04 21.09 10.01
CA GLU A 520 27.67 20.93 10.47
C GLU A 520 27.01 22.29 10.76
N LYS A 521 25.90 22.57 10.08
CA LYS A 521 25.02 23.69 10.40
C LYS A 521 23.86 23.23 11.27
N GLU A 522 23.97 23.48 12.57
CA GLU A 522 22.86 23.32 13.51
C GLU A 522 21.78 24.39 13.29
N LEU A 523 20.53 24.01 13.54
CA LEU A 523 19.37 24.91 13.54
C LEU A 523 18.58 24.73 14.85
N PRO A 524 17.77 25.72 15.27
CA PRO A 524 16.84 25.50 16.37
C PRO A 524 15.84 24.38 16.02
N PRO A 525 15.50 23.44 16.93
CA PRO A 525 14.69 22.26 16.60
C PRO A 525 13.27 22.61 16.12
N GLY A 526 12.75 23.78 16.49
CA GLY A 526 11.48 24.32 15.96
C GLY A 526 11.55 24.76 14.49
N VAL A 527 12.74 25.05 13.95
CA VAL A 527 12.96 25.30 12.52
C VAL A 527 13.05 23.97 11.78
N GLU A 528 13.79 23.00 12.31
CA GLU A 528 13.98 21.69 11.68
C GLU A 528 12.65 20.92 11.54
N ALA A 529 11.78 20.97 12.55
CA ALA A 529 10.43 20.40 12.48
C ALA A 529 9.57 21.03 11.37
N LEU A 530 9.66 22.35 11.17
CA LEU A 530 8.91 23.07 10.13
C LEU A 530 9.52 22.85 8.72
N LEU A 531 10.82 22.60 8.62
CA LEU A 531 11.49 22.22 7.38
C LEU A 531 11.05 20.82 6.92
N ALA A 532 10.96 19.85 7.85
CA ALA A 532 10.44 18.51 7.55
C ALA A 532 8.93 18.52 7.20
N GLU A 533 8.13 19.35 7.89
CA GLU A 533 6.72 19.58 7.52
C GLU A 533 6.59 20.13 6.08
N ALA A 534 7.42 21.11 5.71
CA ALA A 534 7.39 21.73 4.39
C ALA A 534 7.93 20.85 3.25
N ARG A 535 8.74 19.82 3.54
CA ARG A 535 9.20 18.82 2.57
C ARG A 535 8.17 17.72 2.29
N GLY A 536 7.16 17.58 3.16
CA GLY A 536 6.17 16.51 3.08
C GLY A 536 6.58 15.22 3.80
N ASP A 537 7.73 15.21 4.50
CA ASP A 537 8.28 14.06 5.23
C ASP A 537 7.37 13.58 6.39
N ARG A 538 6.33 14.36 6.73
CA ARG A 538 5.27 13.99 7.68
C ARG A 538 4.01 13.48 6.97
N THR A 539 4.11 12.34 6.29
CA THR A 539 2.94 11.65 5.74
C THR A 539 2.03 11.11 6.86
N GLY A 540 0.72 11.29 6.71
CA GLY A 540 -0.28 10.47 7.42
C GLY A 540 -0.58 10.80 8.89
N LEU A 541 -0.93 12.05 9.22
CA LEU A 541 -1.54 12.40 10.52
C LEU A 541 -2.97 12.96 10.40
N ASP A 542 -3.75 12.49 9.42
CA ASP A 542 -5.19 12.77 9.33
C ASP A 542 -5.99 11.69 8.55
N ALA A 543 -6.05 10.47 9.10
CA ALA A 543 -7.06 9.44 8.78
C ALA A 543 -6.99 8.28 9.81
N GLY A 544 -8.09 7.99 10.51
CA GLY A 544 -8.07 7.07 11.66
C GLY A 544 -8.16 5.57 11.32
N VAL A 545 -7.03 4.93 10.97
CA VAL A 545 -6.86 3.46 11.09
C VAL A 545 -5.44 3.13 11.57
N PRO A 546 -5.24 2.46 12.72
CA PRO A 546 -3.92 2.00 13.15
C PRO A 546 -3.53 0.69 12.44
N SER A 547 -3.01 0.79 11.21
CA SER A 547 -2.46 -0.36 10.48
C SER A 547 -1.13 -0.81 11.08
N SER A 548 -1.13 -1.93 11.81
CA SER A 548 0.02 -2.42 12.57
C SER A 548 1.07 -3.15 11.71
N SER A 549 2.03 -2.41 11.16
CA SER A 549 3.28 -2.96 10.59
C SER A 549 4.35 -1.87 10.52
N SER A 550 5.60 -2.21 10.90
CA SER A 550 6.79 -1.34 10.98
C SER A 550 6.83 -0.36 12.18
N PRO A 551 7.54 -0.70 13.29
CA PRO A 551 7.77 0.22 14.40
C PRO A 551 8.95 1.20 14.17
N ASP A 552 9.78 0.95 13.15
CA ASP A 552 11.01 1.71 12.86
C ASP A 552 10.86 2.64 11.66
N ALA A 553 9.90 3.57 11.75
CA ALA A 553 9.91 4.76 10.90
C ALA A 553 10.87 5.79 11.51
N GLU A 554 12.18 5.57 11.33
CA GLU A 554 13.19 6.55 11.75
C GLU A 554 12.87 7.92 11.15
N VAL A 555 12.77 8.94 12.00
CA VAL A 555 12.71 10.33 11.55
C VAL A 555 14.06 10.61 10.90
N GLN A 556 14.09 10.63 9.56
CA GLN A 556 15.33 10.80 8.79
C GLN A 556 16.08 12.02 9.29
N HIS A 557 17.19 11.77 10.01
CA HIS A 557 17.92 12.84 10.66
C HIS A 557 18.56 13.71 9.57
N ARG A 558 18.24 14.99 9.58
CA ARG A 558 18.73 15.93 8.56
C ARG A 558 20.26 15.88 8.53
N ASP A 559 20.83 15.58 7.36
CA ASP A 559 22.25 15.80 7.11
C ASP A 559 22.58 17.28 7.40
N ARG A 560 23.38 17.47 8.45
CA ARG A 560 23.76 18.79 8.97
C ARG A 560 24.80 19.48 8.10
N THR A 561 25.57 18.71 7.32
CA THR A 561 26.61 19.20 6.40
C THR A 561 26.02 19.71 5.09
N ARG A 562 24.91 19.10 4.65
CA ARG A 562 24.12 19.59 3.51
C ARG A 562 23.49 20.96 3.78
N ALA A 563 23.50 21.77 2.73
CA ALA A 563 22.95 23.12 2.72
C ALA A 563 21.46 23.10 3.10
N VAL A 564 21.04 24.03 3.94
CA VAL A 564 19.63 24.18 4.30
C VAL A 564 18.91 24.83 3.13
N THR A 565 18.04 24.05 2.49
CA THR A 565 17.22 24.48 1.36
C THR A 565 15.74 24.47 1.71
N TYR A 566 15.02 25.52 1.30
CA TYR A 566 13.59 25.71 1.52
C TYR A 566 12.93 26.28 0.25
N GLN A 567 12.00 25.53 -0.35
CA GLN A 567 11.19 26.03 -1.45
C GLN A 567 10.14 26.99 -0.90
N VAL A 568 10.16 28.26 -1.31
CA VAL A 568 9.12 29.21 -0.89
C VAL A 568 7.82 28.89 -1.63
N PRO A 569 6.68 28.68 -0.95
CA PRO A 569 5.42 28.41 -1.64
C PRO A 569 4.96 29.58 -2.51
N HIS A 570 4.18 29.29 -3.57
CA HIS A 570 3.50 30.31 -4.36
C HIS A 570 2.67 31.26 -3.46
N ASN A 571 2.68 32.55 -3.78
CA ASN A 571 2.08 33.63 -2.99
C ASN A 571 2.51 33.62 -1.51
N ALA A 572 3.77 33.29 -1.23
CA ALA A 572 4.37 33.43 0.09
C ALA A 572 5.68 34.22 0.03
N ALA A 573 6.09 34.77 1.17
CA ALA A 573 7.40 35.39 1.40
C ALA A 573 8.13 34.70 2.55
N VAL A 574 9.45 34.67 2.50
CA VAL A 574 10.32 34.19 3.58
C VAL A 574 11.33 35.27 3.91
N GLN A 575 11.51 35.53 5.21
CA GLN A 575 12.60 36.38 5.69
C GLN A 575 13.77 35.52 6.14
N VAL A 576 14.95 35.82 5.58
CA VAL A 576 16.23 35.23 5.95
C VAL A 576 17.07 36.30 6.65
N TYR A 577 17.65 35.98 7.80
CA TYR A 577 18.52 36.87 8.56
C TYR A 577 19.95 36.33 8.62
N ASP A 578 20.92 37.06 8.08
CA ASP A 578 22.35 36.75 8.25
C ASP A 578 22.87 37.39 9.54
N TYR A 579 23.31 36.58 10.50
CA TYR A 579 23.86 37.04 11.78
C TYR A 579 25.28 37.57 11.70
N ARG A 580 26.05 37.25 10.65
CA ARG A 580 27.41 37.73 10.41
C ARG A 580 27.39 39.11 9.76
N GLU A 581 26.55 39.32 8.76
CA GLU A 581 26.34 40.64 8.12
C GLU A 581 25.31 41.53 8.83
N ARG A 582 24.49 40.96 9.73
CA ARG A 582 23.36 41.62 10.43
C ARG A 582 22.30 42.17 9.47
N ARG A 583 22.07 41.48 8.35
CA ARG A 583 21.15 41.88 7.28
C ARG A 583 19.99 40.91 7.16
N ALA A 584 18.79 41.45 6.99
CA ALA A 584 17.62 40.69 6.57
C ALA A 584 17.47 40.79 5.05
N ARG A 585 17.19 39.66 4.37
CA ARG A 585 16.67 39.64 3.00
C ARG A 585 15.31 38.93 2.98
N VAL A 586 14.39 39.42 2.16
CA VAL A 586 13.09 38.77 1.94
C VAL A 586 13.11 38.16 0.54
N VAL A 587 12.71 36.90 0.45
CA VAL A 587 12.59 36.14 -0.80
C VAL A 587 11.13 35.80 -1.05
N LEU A 588 10.67 35.95 -2.29
CA LEU A 588 9.29 35.72 -2.70
C LEU A 588 9.16 34.37 -3.41
N GLY A 589 8.04 33.67 -3.18
CA GLY A 589 7.75 32.42 -3.86
C GLY A 589 7.44 32.61 -5.35
N PRO A 590 7.79 31.65 -6.21
CA PRO A 590 8.16 30.27 -5.88
C PRO A 590 9.67 29.98 -5.74
N GLU A 591 10.52 30.98 -5.50
CA GLU A 591 11.98 30.84 -5.48
C GLU A 591 12.48 29.83 -4.40
N LEU A 592 13.62 29.17 -4.67
CA LEU A 592 14.30 28.28 -3.72
C LEU A 592 15.30 29.07 -2.88
N VAL A 593 15.10 29.08 -1.56
CA VAL A 593 16.07 29.67 -0.62
C VAL A 593 17.12 28.63 -0.23
N VAL A 594 18.38 28.89 -0.58
CA VAL A 594 19.55 28.23 -0.01
C VAL A 594 20.16 29.14 1.06
N LEU A 595 20.29 28.67 2.30
CA LEU A 595 20.87 29.46 3.39
C LEU A 595 22.41 29.38 3.39
N GLY A 596 23.08 30.54 3.41
CA GLY A 596 24.50 30.64 3.74
C GLY A 596 24.81 30.24 5.20
N PRO A 597 26.08 30.05 5.59
CA PRO A 597 26.45 29.55 6.92
C PRO A 597 25.94 30.42 8.08
N GLY A 598 25.92 31.76 7.91
CA GLY A 598 25.45 32.73 8.90
C GLY A 598 23.94 33.00 8.91
N GLU A 599 23.21 32.44 7.94
CA GLU A 599 21.80 32.75 7.70
C GLU A 599 20.85 31.83 8.46
N GLN A 600 19.75 32.37 8.99
CA GLN A 600 18.63 31.59 9.54
C GLN A 600 17.30 32.09 8.98
N LEU A 601 16.29 31.21 8.99
CA LEU A 601 14.91 31.53 8.64
C LEU A 601 14.20 32.18 9.84
N THR A 602 13.54 33.33 9.64
CA THR A 602 12.70 33.94 10.67
C THR A 602 11.43 33.11 10.88
N VAL A 603 11.25 32.54 12.07
CA VAL A 603 10.01 31.80 12.42
C VAL A 603 8.91 32.78 12.80
N LEU A 604 7.82 32.78 12.04
CA LEU A 604 6.59 33.49 12.38
C LEU A 604 5.80 32.72 13.43
N SER A 605 5.14 33.43 14.35
CA SER A 605 4.30 32.85 15.40
C SER A 605 2.93 33.50 15.39
N LEU A 606 2.02 32.90 14.63
CA LEU A 606 0.73 33.45 14.23
C LEU A 606 -0.41 32.96 15.13
N SER A 607 -1.44 33.79 15.28
CA SER A 607 -2.70 33.42 15.92
C SER A 607 -3.49 32.43 15.08
N ALA A 608 -3.93 31.33 15.71
CA ALA A 608 -4.65 30.25 15.05
C ALA A 608 -5.82 29.73 15.91
N GLY A 609 -6.62 28.83 15.33
CA GLY A 609 -7.84 28.32 15.95
C GLY A 609 -9.06 29.24 15.81
N ARG A 610 -10.16 28.80 16.42
CA ARG A 610 -11.47 29.46 16.52
C ARG A 610 -11.99 29.24 17.97
N PRO A 611 -12.13 30.27 18.82
CA PRO A 611 -11.62 31.64 18.66
C PRO A 611 -10.08 31.65 18.51
N LYS A 612 -9.55 32.77 17.99
CA LYS A 612 -8.11 32.98 17.80
C LYS A 612 -7.35 32.90 19.12
N ARG A 613 -6.32 32.05 19.16
CA ARG A 613 -5.35 31.94 20.25
C ARG A 613 -3.98 32.44 19.76
N PRO A 614 -3.30 33.35 20.48
CA PRO A 614 -1.99 33.86 20.09
C PRO A 614 -0.94 32.74 20.08
N HIS A 615 0.05 32.87 19.19
CA HIS A 615 1.19 31.95 19.03
C HIS A 615 0.84 30.48 18.72
N ALA A 616 -0.44 30.17 18.44
CA ALA A 616 -0.94 28.80 18.28
C ALA A 616 -0.49 28.11 16.98
N ARG A 617 0.02 28.84 15.98
CA ARG A 617 0.69 28.28 14.80
C ARG A 617 2.08 28.88 14.63
N ARG A 618 3.04 28.07 14.21
CA ARG A 618 4.36 28.54 13.72
C ARG A 618 4.43 28.34 12.21
N SER A 619 5.21 29.18 11.53
CA SER A 619 5.44 29.09 10.08
C SER A 619 6.83 29.62 9.72
N LEU A 620 7.43 29.09 8.65
CA LEU A 620 8.65 29.65 8.06
C LEU A 620 8.35 30.71 6.99
N CYS A 621 7.16 30.67 6.41
CA CYS A 621 6.73 31.61 5.37
C CYS A 621 5.49 32.41 5.79
N LEU A 622 5.46 33.67 5.35
CA LEU A 622 4.30 34.56 5.39
C LEU A 622 3.46 34.29 4.13
N ARG A 623 2.19 33.89 4.27
CA ARG A 623 1.28 33.82 3.10
C ARG A 623 0.83 35.24 2.76
N LEU A 624 0.97 35.63 1.50
CA LEU A 624 0.64 36.96 0.98
C LEU A 624 -0.83 37.05 0.53
N GLY A 625 -1.47 35.90 0.26
CA GLY A 625 -2.87 35.79 -0.12
C GLY A 625 -3.10 35.79 -1.65
N PRO A 626 -4.35 36.00 -2.11
CA PRO A 626 -5.56 36.14 -1.30
C PRO A 626 -5.84 34.89 -0.47
N ASP A 627 -6.21 35.09 0.79
CA ASP A 627 -6.48 34.05 1.81
C ASP A 627 -7.52 34.61 2.79
N PHE A 628 -8.03 33.81 3.71
CA PHE A 628 -9.03 34.26 4.69
C PHE A 628 -8.70 33.82 6.12
N CYS A 629 -9.04 34.65 7.10
CA CYS A 629 -8.91 34.31 8.51
C CYS A 629 -10.28 34.35 9.20
N ALA A 630 -10.74 33.19 9.68
CA ALA A 630 -11.98 33.06 10.42
C ALA A 630 -11.75 33.11 11.94
N ASP A 631 -12.51 33.92 12.66
CA ASP A 631 -12.48 34.07 14.11
C ASP A 631 -13.88 33.96 14.72
N ILE A 632 -13.95 33.76 16.04
CA ILE A 632 -15.21 33.67 16.79
C ILE A 632 -15.23 34.79 17.84
N VAL A 633 -16.03 35.81 17.59
CA VAL A 633 -16.12 37.02 18.43
C VAL A 633 -17.38 36.95 19.28
N THR A 634 -17.23 36.98 20.59
CA THR A 634 -18.38 37.17 21.50
C THR A 634 -18.67 38.67 21.64
N ILE A 635 -19.93 39.04 21.45
CA ILE A 635 -20.45 40.41 21.52
C ILE A 635 -21.63 40.47 22.51
N GLU A 636 -22.00 41.67 22.93
CA GLU A 636 -23.20 41.96 23.72
C GLU A 636 -23.91 43.17 23.08
N THR A 637 -25.23 43.11 22.90
CA THR A 637 -26.03 44.21 22.32
C THR A 637 -26.44 45.22 23.39
N ALA A 638 -27.04 46.34 22.99
CA ALA A 638 -27.59 47.34 23.91
C ALA A 638 -28.68 46.76 24.85
N ASP A 639 -29.38 45.69 24.42
CA ASP A 639 -30.38 44.97 25.23
C ASP A 639 -29.78 43.84 26.09
N HIS A 640 -28.45 43.82 26.25
CA HIS A 640 -27.67 42.75 26.90
C HIS A 640 -27.79 41.35 26.26
N ALA A 641 -28.21 41.25 24.99
CA ALA A 641 -28.23 39.97 24.30
C ALA A 641 -26.80 39.56 23.92
N ARG A 642 -26.31 38.45 24.50
CA ARG A 642 -24.99 37.90 24.23
C ARG A 642 -25.00 37.03 22.99
N LEU A 643 -24.25 37.43 21.97
CA LEU A 643 -24.16 36.71 20.71
C LEU A 643 -22.73 36.28 20.42
N GLN A 644 -22.59 35.14 19.74
CA GLN A 644 -21.36 34.62 19.22
C GLN A 644 -21.39 34.76 17.70
N LEU A 645 -20.47 35.57 17.16
CA LEU A 645 -20.30 35.79 15.73
C LEU A 645 -19.17 34.91 15.22
N GLN A 646 -19.43 34.11 14.18
CA GLN A 646 -18.36 33.52 13.38
C GLN A 646 -18.12 34.43 12.18
N LEU A 647 -16.97 35.10 12.15
CA LEU A 647 -16.61 36.07 11.11
C LEU A 647 -15.40 35.55 10.35
N ALA A 648 -15.47 35.57 9.02
CA ALA A 648 -14.31 35.36 8.15
C ALA A 648 -13.93 36.68 7.48
N TYR A 649 -12.66 37.07 7.62
CA TYR A 649 -12.11 38.25 6.98
C TYR A 649 -11.29 37.78 5.77
N ASN A 650 -11.63 38.24 4.58
CA ASN A 650 -10.85 37.98 3.36
C ASN A 650 -9.74 39.04 3.26
N TRP A 651 -8.50 38.61 2.99
CA TRP A 651 -7.34 39.48 3.03
C TRP A 651 -6.25 39.11 2.01
N HIS A 652 -5.41 40.09 1.71
CA HIS A 652 -4.16 39.93 0.97
C HIS A 652 -3.15 40.97 1.48
N PHE A 653 -1.88 40.83 1.10
CA PHE A 653 -0.85 41.85 1.32
C PHE A 653 -0.64 42.67 0.05
N GLU A 654 -0.58 43.99 0.20
CA GLU A 654 -0.12 44.93 -0.82
C GLU A 654 1.41 44.92 -0.83
N VAL A 655 1.99 44.12 -1.73
CA VAL A 655 3.44 43.85 -1.82
C VAL A 655 4.16 45.03 -2.51
N PRO A 656 5.16 45.67 -1.87
CA PRO A 656 5.98 46.70 -2.53
C PRO A 656 6.83 46.12 -3.67
N GLU A 657 6.95 46.86 -4.78
CA GLU A 657 7.83 46.47 -5.91
C GLU A 657 9.33 46.62 -5.57
N GLU A 658 9.70 47.51 -4.65
CA GLU A 658 11.10 47.68 -4.24
C GLU A 658 11.55 46.62 -3.22
N PRO A 659 12.66 45.89 -3.46
CA PRO A 659 13.11 44.79 -2.60
C PRO A 659 13.59 45.24 -1.21
N LYS A 660 13.85 46.53 -1.01
CA LYS A 660 14.15 47.11 0.31
C LYS A 660 12.91 47.17 1.20
N ASP A 661 11.76 47.49 0.61
CA ASP A 661 10.50 47.72 1.32
C ASP A 661 9.75 46.41 1.62
N LEU A 662 10.13 45.29 0.99
CA LEU A 662 9.64 43.94 1.34
C LEU A 662 9.83 43.59 2.83
N GLY A 663 10.80 44.20 3.52
CA GLY A 663 10.97 44.05 4.97
C GLY A 663 9.74 44.49 5.78
N ARG A 664 8.93 45.41 5.25
CA ARG A 664 7.68 45.91 5.86
C ARG A 664 6.64 44.81 6.09
N LEU A 665 6.59 43.80 5.22
CA LEU A 665 5.66 42.66 5.34
C LEU A 665 5.82 41.93 6.68
N PHE A 666 7.05 41.91 7.23
CA PHE A 666 7.42 41.23 8.47
C PHE A 666 7.40 42.14 9.71
N SER A 667 6.99 43.42 9.58
CA SER A 667 6.96 44.39 10.70
C SER A 667 5.97 44.03 11.82
N VAL A 668 4.95 43.22 11.54
CA VAL A 668 3.96 42.75 12.52
C VAL A 668 4.08 41.22 12.65
N PRO A 669 4.63 40.69 13.77
CA PRO A 669 4.99 39.27 13.88
C PRO A 669 3.78 38.31 13.96
N ASP A 670 2.61 38.82 14.38
CA ASP A 670 1.33 38.11 14.35
C ASP A 670 0.25 38.99 13.69
N PHE A 671 0.34 39.13 12.36
CA PHE A 671 -0.62 39.93 11.59
C PHE A 671 -2.07 39.42 11.72
N VAL A 672 -2.26 38.11 11.87
CA VAL A 672 -3.59 37.49 12.03
C VAL A 672 -4.18 37.86 13.39
N GLY A 673 -3.37 37.77 14.45
CA GLY A 673 -3.77 38.13 15.81
C GLY A 673 -4.12 39.61 15.92
N ASP A 674 -3.27 40.49 15.39
CA ASP A 674 -3.49 41.94 15.45
C ASP A 674 -4.72 42.37 14.62
N ALA A 675 -4.86 41.86 13.39
CA ALA A 675 -6.02 42.14 12.54
C ALA A 675 -7.33 41.62 13.17
N CYS A 676 -7.40 40.35 13.56
CA CYS A 676 -8.62 39.80 14.21
C CYS A 676 -8.96 40.57 15.49
N LYS A 677 -7.97 40.91 16.34
CA LYS A 677 -8.15 41.69 17.57
C LYS A 677 -8.70 43.10 17.30
N ALA A 678 -8.16 43.80 16.30
CA ALA A 678 -8.63 45.13 15.90
C ALA A 678 -10.06 45.08 15.34
N LEU A 679 -10.34 44.14 14.44
CA LEU A 679 -11.65 43.93 13.83
C LEU A 679 -12.72 43.55 14.87
N ALA A 680 -12.40 42.58 15.73
CA ALA A 680 -13.25 42.17 16.84
C ALA A 680 -13.49 43.31 17.85
N SER A 681 -12.57 44.26 17.99
CA SER A 681 -12.77 45.45 18.82
C SER A 681 -13.73 46.45 18.17
N ARG A 682 -13.64 46.67 16.85
CA ARG A 682 -14.58 47.54 16.11
C ARG A 682 -16.00 46.98 16.13
N VAL A 683 -16.16 45.69 15.84
CA VAL A 683 -17.48 45.02 15.83
C VAL A 683 -18.12 45.04 17.23
N ARG A 684 -17.37 44.72 18.30
CA ARG A 684 -17.90 44.85 19.69
C ARG A 684 -18.35 46.27 20.01
N GLY A 685 -17.56 47.28 19.66
CA GLY A 685 -17.89 48.68 19.91
C GLY A 685 -19.16 49.16 19.19
N ALA A 686 -19.36 48.73 17.94
CA ALA A 686 -20.53 49.11 17.16
C ALA A 686 -21.81 48.39 17.62
N VAL A 687 -21.76 47.08 17.87
CA VAL A 687 -22.97 46.30 18.21
C VAL A 687 -23.47 46.57 19.64
N ALA A 688 -22.59 46.97 20.55
CA ALA A 688 -22.98 47.42 21.90
C ALA A 688 -23.87 48.68 21.90
N ALA A 689 -23.94 49.42 20.79
CA ALA A 689 -24.80 50.59 20.63
C ALA A 689 -26.15 50.29 19.94
N VAL A 690 -26.43 49.03 19.58
CA VAL A 690 -27.58 48.62 18.76
C VAL A 690 -28.41 47.55 19.48
N THR A 691 -29.72 47.55 19.26
CA THR A 691 -30.65 46.55 19.82
C THR A 691 -30.50 45.19 19.12
N PHE A 692 -30.94 44.11 19.76
CA PHE A 692 -30.86 42.75 19.21
C PHE A 692 -31.68 42.60 17.92
N ASP A 693 -32.89 43.16 17.86
CA ASP A 693 -33.79 43.02 16.70
C ASP A 693 -33.27 43.79 15.47
N ASP A 694 -32.76 45.01 15.66
CA ASP A 694 -32.11 45.77 14.58
C ASP A 694 -30.80 45.09 14.14
N PHE A 695 -29.98 44.62 15.09
CA PHE A 695 -28.79 43.85 14.75
C PHE A 695 -29.12 42.56 13.99
N HIS A 696 -30.18 41.83 14.36
CA HIS A 696 -30.57 40.60 13.66
C HIS A 696 -30.97 40.89 12.19
N LYS A 697 -31.69 41.99 11.96
CA LYS A 697 -32.15 42.43 10.61
C LYS A 697 -31.05 43.06 9.76
N ASN A 698 -30.17 43.86 10.36
CA ASN A 698 -29.19 44.70 9.67
C ASN A 698 -27.71 44.27 9.89
N SER A 699 -27.48 43.10 10.50
CA SER A 699 -26.16 42.52 10.87
C SER A 699 -25.05 42.76 9.84
N ASN A 700 -25.29 42.41 8.57
CA ASN A 700 -24.32 42.58 7.48
C ASN A 700 -23.88 44.04 7.31
N ARG A 701 -24.84 44.97 7.21
CA ARG A 701 -24.56 46.41 7.07
C ARG A 701 -23.84 46.97 8.29
N LEU A 702 -24.25 46.56 9.49
CA LEU A 702 -23.66 46.99 10.75
C LEU A 702 -22.21 46.52 10.90
N ILE A 703 -21.92 45.24 10.64
CA ILE A 703 -20.57 44.68 10.72
C ILE A 703 -19.64 45.27 9.65
N CYS A 704 -20.11 45.41 8.40
CA CYS A 704 -19.30 46.04 7.34
C CYS A 704 -18.99 47.51 7.67
N SER A 705 -19.98 48.29 8.11
CA SER A 705 -19.76 49.70 8.49
C SER A 705 -18.86 49.86 9.72
N ALA A 706 -18.94 48.94 10.69
CA ALA A 706 -18.02 48.90 11.84
C ALA A 706 -16.59 48.57 11.43
N VAL A 707 -16.39 47.62 10.51
CA VAL A 707 -15.05 47.19 10.06
C VAL A 707 -14.40 48.22 9.16
N PHE A 708 -15.03 48.59 8.05
CA PHE A 708 -14.41 49.45 7.03
C PHE A 708 -14.48 50.94 7.38
N GLY A 709 -15.54 51.35 8.07
CA GLY A 709 -15.85 52.76 8.32
C GLY A 709 -16.37 53.49 7.08
N PHE A 710 -16.61 54.78 7.24
CA PHE A 710 -17.08 55.66 6.16
C PHE A 710 -15.92 56.53 5.63
N ASP A 711 -16.00 56.87 4.35
CA ASP A 711 -15.17 57.91 3.74
C ASP A 711 -15.69 59.32 4.06
N GLU A 712 -14.86 60.33 3.73
CA GLU A 712 -15.16 61.76 3.88
C GLU A 712 -16.42 62.19 3.09
N SER A 713 -16.84 61.40 2.11
CA SER A 713 -18.08 61.55 1.33
C SER A 713 -19.30 60.83 1.93
N GLY A 714 -19.17 60.17 3.09
CA GLY A 714 -20.24 59.41 3.75
C GLY A 714 -20.55 58.04 3.13
N ARG A 715 -19.82 57.62 2.09
CA ARG A 715 -19.90 56.24 1.56
C ARG A 715 -19.15 55.24 2.44
N LEU A 716 -19.56 53.98 2.38
CA LEU A 716 -18.85 52.86 3.00
C LEU A 716 -17.54 52.60 2.24
N ARG A 717 -16.43 52.41 2.97
CA ARG A 717 -15.14 52.00 2.39
C ARG A 717 -15.19 50.56 1.87
N GLU A 718 -14.59 50.31 0.72
CA GLU A 718 -14.52 48.97 0.12
C GLU A 718 -13.43 48.09 0.75
N GLN A 719 -12.40 48.68 1.37
CA GLN A 719 -11.24 47.95 1.92
C GLN A 719 -10.70 48.62 3.19
N LEU A 720 -10.08 47.82 4.07
CA LEU A 720 -9.37 48.31 5.26
C LEU A 720 -7.87 47.96 5.14
N ARG A 721 -7.01 48.97 5.10
CA ARG A 721 -5.54 48.81 5.01
C ARG A 721 -4.87 49.00 6.38
N PHE A 722 -3.98 48.08 6.74
CA PHE A 722 -3.11 48.16 7.91
C PHE A 722 -1.74 48.70 7.48
N ALA A 723 -1.52 50.00 7.72
CA ALA A 723 -0.30 50.70 7.29
C ALA A 723 1.04 50.08 7.76
N PRO A 724 1.18 49.45 8.95
CA PRO A 724 2.46 48.92 9.41
C PRO A 724 3.05 47.81 8.53
N ASN A 725 2.21 46.91 8.00
CA ASN A 725 2.66 45.71 7.29
C ASN A 725 2.10 45.56 5.85
N GLY A 726 1.19 46.43 5.42
CA GLY A 726 0.58 46.35 4.08
C GLY A 726 -0.55 45.32 3.98
N LEU A 727 -1.07 44.79 5.10
CA LEU A 727 -2.23 43.90 5.08
C LEU A 727 -3.50 44.67 4.67
N VAL A 728 -4.24 44.14 3.71
CA VAL A 728 -5.50 44.69 3.21
C VAL A 728 -6.62 43.68 3.42
N VAL A 729 -7.65 44.07 4.19
CA VAL A 729 -8.91 43.31 4.34
C VAL A 729 -9.90 43.82 3.30
N THR A 730 -10.48 42.91 2.52
CA THR A 730 -11.31 43.23 1.33
C THR A 730 -12.80 42.93 1.52
N SER A 731 -13.17 41.93 2.31
CA SER A 731 -14.57 41.69 2.70
C SER A 731 -14.67 40.98 4.05
N VAL A 732 -15.87 40.99 4.63
CA VAL A 732 -16.19 40.36 5.92
C VAL A 732 -17.41 39.47 5.75
N ASP A 733 -17.20 38.16 5.77
CA ASP A 733 -18.25 37.17 5.61
C ASP A 733 -18.75 36.71 6.99
N ILE A 734 -20.03 36.89 7.25
CA ILE A 734 -20.68 36.45 8.50
C ILE A 734 -21.11 34.99 8.32
N GLN A 735 -20.36 34.05 8.92
CA GLN A 735 -20.61 32.61 8.78
C GLN A 735 -21.76 32.12 9.68
N SER A 736 -21.85 32.64 10.92
CA SER A 736 -23.04 32.46 11.77
C SER A 736 -23.17 33.56 12.82
N VAL A 737 -24.40 33.72 13.31
CA VAL A 737 -24.78 34.63 14.41
C VAL A 737 -25.65 33.82 15.37
N GLU A 738 -25.13 33.49 16.55
CA GLU A 738 -25.83 32.62 17.50
C GLU A 738 -25.98 33.27 18.89
N PRO A 739 -27.14 33.19 19.55
CA PRO A 739 -27.24 33.54 20.97
C PRO A 739 -26.41 32.57 21.82
N VAL A 740 -25.59 33.14 22.72
CA VAL A 740 -24.84 32.36 23.71
C VAL A 740 -25.78 31.77 24.75
N ASP A 741 -26.80 32.54 25.16
CA ASP A 741 -27.79 32.14 26.14
C ASP A 741 -28.87 31.26 25.52
N GLN A 742 -28.92 29.98 25.93
CA GLN A 742 -29.88 28.99 25.42
C GLN A 742 -31.34 29.47 25.57
N ARG A 743 -31.69 30.16 26.66
CA ARG A 743 -33.05 30.72 26.87
C ARG A 743 -33.47 31.68 25.75
N THR A 744 -32.53 32.43 25.20
CA THR A 744 -32.75 33.36 24.09
C THR A 744 -32.93 32.60 22.77
N ARG A 745 -32.11 31.55 22.55
CA ARG A 745 -32.29 30.61 21.42
C ARG A 745 -33.68 29.94 21.46
N ASP A 746 -34.12 29.45 22.62
CA ASP A 746 -35.44 28.84 22.81
C ASP A 746 -36.59 29.84 22.57
N ALA A 747 -36.41 31.10 22.95
CA ALA A 747 -37.40 32.16 22.74
C ALA A 747 -37.55 32.52 21.25
N LEU A 748 -36.44 32.61 20.52
CA LEU A 748 -36.45 32.82 19.07
C LEU A 748 -37.09 31.64 18.34
N GLN A 749 -36.81 30.40 18.75
CA GLN A 749 -37.43 29.21 18.16
C GLN A 749 -38.96 29.21 18.33
N ARG A 750 -39.47 29.60 19.51
CA ARG A 750 -40.92 29.79 19.72
C ARG A 750 -41.50 30.90 18.82
N SER A 751 -40.78 32.01 18.63
CA SER A 751 -41.21 33.08 17.73
C SER A 751 -41.28 32.64 16.26
N VAL A 752 -40.35 31.80 15.80
CA VAL A 752 -40.36 31.24 14.45
C VAL A 752 -41.50 30.22 14.29
N GLN A 753 -41.74 29.37 15.29
CA GLN A 753 -42.86 28.44 15.27
C GLN A 753 -44.21 29.16 15.13
N LEU A 754 -44.44 30.22 15.91
CA LEU A 754 -45.65 31.04 15.82
C LEU A 754 -45.78 31.74 14.44
N ALA A 755 -44.67 32.21 13.86
CA ALA A 755 -44.69 32.80 12.53
C ALA A 755 -45.06 31.80 11.42
N ILE A 756 -44.57 30.55 11.52
CA ILE A 756 -44.95 29.45 10.62
C ILE A 756 -46.42 29.10 10.81
N GLU A 757 -46.90 28.96 12.05
CA GLU A 757 -48.30 28.65 12.37
C GLU A 757 -49.26 29.72 11.80
N ILE A 758 -48.93 31.01 11.95
CA ILE A 758 -49.68 32.11 11.34
C ILE A 758 -49.68 32.02 9.81
N ALA A 759 -48.55 31.68 9.18
CA ALA A 759 -48.46 31.53 7.72
C ALA A 759 -49.27 30.33 7.21
N THR A 760 -49.21 29.18 7.90
CA THR A 760 -50.00 27.98 7.57
C THR A 760 -51.50 28.23 7.73
N ASN A 761 -51.92 28.83 8.86
CA ASN A 761 -53.33 29.18 9.09
C ASN A 761 -53.85 30.18 8.05
N SER A 762 -53.01 31.14 7.62
CA SER A 762 -53.34 32.10 6.54
C SER A 762 -53.49 31.42 5.18
N GLN A 763 -52.58 30.50 4.82
CA GLN A 763 -52.70 29.71 3.59
C GLN A 763 -53.90 28.76 3.61
N GLU A 764 -54.20 28.13 4.75
CA GLU A 764 -55.38 27.27 4.87
C GLU A 764 -56.68 28.08 4.74
N ALA A 765 -56.77 29.25 5.37
CA ALA A 765 -57.93 30.14 5.22
C ALA A 765 -58.11 30.60 3.76
N ALA A 766 -57.03 30.96 3.07
CA ALA A 766 -57.07 31.33 1.65
C ALA A 766 -57.52 30.16 0.76
N ALA A 767 -56.97 28.96 0.97
CA ALA A 767 -57.33 27.75 0.21
C ALA A 767 -58.79 27.33 0.45
N ARG A 768 -59.29 27.43 1.70
CA ARG A 768 -60.70 27.18 2.03
C ARG A 768 -61.62 28.16 1.29
N HIS A 769 -61.34 29.46 1.34
CA HIS A 769 -62.16 30.46 0.64
C HIS A 769 -62.11 30.35 -0.90
N GLU A 770 -60.98 29.95 -1.47
CA GLU A 770 -60.91 29.68 -2.91
C GLU A 770 -61.70 28.42 -3.31
N ALA A 771 -61.65 27.37 -2.50
CA ALA A 771 -62.49 26.17 -2.70
C ALA A 771 -63.99 26.49 -2.56
N GLU A 772 -64.39 27.32 -1.59
CA GLU A 772 -65.77 27.81 -1.43
C GLU A 772 -66.23 28.64 -2.65
N ARG A 773 -65.38 29.55 -3.15
CA ARG A 773 -65.65 30.34 -4.37
C ARG A 773 -65.87 29.43 -5.58
N LEU A 774 -64.96 28.49 -5.81
CA LEU A 774 -65.03 27.53 -6.93
C LEU A 774 -66.27 26.63 -6.84
N ALA A 775 -66.62 26.16 -5.64
CA ALA A 775 -67.83 25.36 -5.43
C ALA A 775 -69.11 26.16 -5.72
N GLN A 776 -69.14 27.45 -5.34
CA GLN A 776 -70.29 28.32 -5.61
C GLN A 776 -70.38 28.71 -7.09
N GLU A 777 -69.25 28.96 -7.77
CA GLU A 777 -69.22 29.14 -9.23
C GLU A 777 -69.70 27.89 -9.96
N ALA A 778 -69.25 26.70 -9.56
CA ALA A 778 -69.67 25.43 -10.18
C ALA A 778 -71.19 25.20 -10.04
N ARG A 779 -71.75 25.47 -8.86
CA ARG A 779 -73.21 25.43 -8.62
C ARG A 779 -73.96 26.42 -9.52
N GLY A 780 -73.52 27.69 -9.57
CA GLY A 780 -74.14 28.71 -10.41
C GLY A 780 -74.05 28.43 -11.92
N ARG A 781 -72.96 27.81 -12.37
CA ARG A 781 -72.82 27.33 -13.77
C ARG A 781 -73.78 26.16 -14.06
N LEU A 782 -73.89 25.20 -13.15
CA LEU A 782 -74.76 24.03 -13.31
C LEU A 782 -76.25 24.41 -13.29
N GLU A 783 -76.68 25.32 -12.41
CA GLU A 783 -78.05 25.86 -12.46
C GLU A 783 -78.33 26.65 -13.74
N ARG A 784 -77.36 27.46 -14.20
CA ARG A 784 -77.49 28.17 -15.48
C ARG A 784 -77.58 27.21 -16.67
N GLN A 785 -76.79 26.12 -16.69
CA GLN A 785 -76.90 25.08 -17.73
C GLN A 785 -78.28 24.42 -17.67
N ARG A 786 -78.73 23.97 -16.50
CA ARG A 786 -80.06 23.38 -16.32
C ARG A 786 -81.20 24.29 -16.79
N LEU A 787 -81.09 25.60 -16.56
CA LEU A 787 -82.06 26.60 -17.05
C LEU A 787 -81.98 26.83 -18.57
N LEU A 788 -80.79 26.70 -19.18
CA LEU A 788 -80.62 26.74 -20.63
C LEU A 788 -81.19 25.46 -21.28
N ASP A 789 -80.89 24.28 -20.74
CA ASP A 789 -81.43 22.99 -21.19
C ASP A 789 -82.97 23.00 -21.13
N GLN A 790 -83.53 23.55 -20.04
CA GLN A 790 -84.99 23.75 -19.89
C GLN A 790 -85.54 24.78 -20.88
N ALA A 791 -84.84 25.88 -21.14
CA ALA A 791 -85.26 26.88 -22.12
C ALA A 791 -85.17 26.36 -23.56
N GLU A 792 -84.23 25.48 -23.89
CA GLU A 792 -84.11 24.84 -25.20
C GLU A 792 -85.14 23.73 -25.38
N ALA A 793 -85.42 22.94 -24.33
CA ALA A 793 -86.55 22.02 -24.31
C ALA A 793 -87.88 22.76 -24.52
N GLU A 794 -88.12 23.88 -23.83
CA GLU A 794 -89.34 24.68 -24.02
C GLU A 794 -89.38 25.47 -25.34
N ARG A 795 -88.24 25.76 -25.99
CA ARG A 795 -88.21 26.24 -27.39
C ARG A 795 -88.65 25.16 -28.37
N ALA A 796 -88.04 23.97 -28.30
CA ALA A 796 -88.43 22.84 -29.16
C ALA A 796 -89.89 22.41 -28.90
N ARG A 797 -90.34 22.48 -27.65
CA ARG A 797 -91.74 22.27 -27.27
C ARG A 797 -92.67 23.35 -27.82
N ARG A 798 -92.23 24.62 -27.85
CA ARG A 798 -92.97 25.71 -28.49
C ARG A 798 -93.06 25.50 -30.00
N GLU A 799 -91.98 25.12 -30.67
CA GLU A 799 -91.99 24.81 -32.11
C GLU A 799 -92.93 23.63 -32.42
N LEU A 800 -92.91 22.59 -31.59
CA LEU A 800 -93.85 21.47 -31.68
C LEU A 800 -95.30 21.92 -31.42
N LEU A 801 -95.56 22.76 -30.41
CA LEU A 801 -96.89 23.32 -30.14
C LEU A 801 -97.36 24.28 -31.25
N GLU A 802 -96.45 25.01 -31.91
CA GLU A 802 -96.78 25.84 -33.07
C GLU A 802 -97.08 24.96 -34.30
N LEU A 803 -96.39 23.84 -34.50
CA LEU A 803 -96.69 22.86 -35.55
C LEU A 803 -97.97 22.06 -35.28
N GLU A 804 -98.26 21.70 -34.02
CA GLU A 804 -99.52 21.10 -33.60
C GLU A 804 -100.67 22.10 -33.75
N ALA A 805 -100.49 23.36 -33.35
CA ALA A 805 -101.49 24.42 -33.55
C ALA A 805 -101.70 24.75 -35.03
N LEU A 806 -100.66 24.74 -35.88
CA LEU A 806 -100.78 24.90 -37.32
C LEU A 806 -101.49 23.70 -37.96
N SER A 807 -101.17 22.48 -37.54
CA SER A 807 -101.86 21.26 -38.02
C SER A 807 -103.33 21.29 -37.62
N ALA A 808 -103.64 21.57 -36.35
CA ALA A 808 -105.00 21.71 -35.85
C ALA A 808 -105.75 22.89 -36.50
N ALA A 809 -105.06 23.99 -36.83
CA ALA A 809 -105.64 25.10 -37.58
C ALA A 809 -105.89 24.74 -39.05
N VAL A 810 -105.04 23.94 -39.69
CA VAL A 810 -105.24 23.45 -41.06
C VAL A 810 -106.35 22.40 -41.12
N GLU A 811 -106.45 21.50 -40.13
CA GLU A 811 -107.57 20.56 -39.99
C GLU A 811 -108.88 21.30 -39.68
N SER A 812 -108.89 22.20 -38.69
CA SER A 812 -110.06 23.00 -38.34
C SER A 812 -110.50 23.91 -39.48
N ALA A 813 -109.58 24.58 -40.17
CA ALA A 813 -109.90 25.40 -41.33
C ALA A 813 -110.25 24.54 -42.55
N GLY A 814 -109.71 23.32 -42.68
CA GLY A 814 -110.07 22.36 -43.73
C GLY A 814 -111.51 21.88 -43.58
N VAL A 815 -111.86 21.39 -42.38
CA VAL A 815 -113.23 21.01 -42.01
C VAL A 815 -114.17 22.20 -42.12
N ALA A 816 -113.84 23.35 -41.51
CA ALA A 816 -114.69 24.53 -41.56
C ALA A 816 -114.84 25.10 -42.98
N ARG A 817 -113.82 25.00 -43.84
CA ARG A 817 -113.90 25.42 -45.26
C ARG A 817 -114.70 24.43 -46.09
N ALA A 818 -114.57 23.13 -45.87
CA ALA A 818 -115.39 22.12 -46.53
C ALA A 818 -116.87 22.28 -46.13
N GLU A 819 -117.16 22.41 -44.83
CA GLU A 819 -118.51 22.72 -44.35
C GLU A 819 -119.01 24.07 -44.86
N ALA A 820 -118.20 25.13 -44.84
CA ALA A 820 -118.62 26.46 -45.28
C ALA A 820 -118.83 26.53 -46.79
N GLN A 821 -118.04 25.82 -47.61
CA GLN A 821 -118.27 25.74 -49.05
C GLN A 821 -119.52 24.90 -49.37
N ALA A 822 -119.73 23.78 -48.68
CA ALA A 822 -120.95 22.99 -48.83
C ALA A 822 -122.21 23.77 -48.38
N ARG A 823 -122.16 24.44 -47.22
CA ARG A 823 -123.23 25.31 -46.72
C ARG A 823 -123.42 26.54 -47.61
N ALA A 824 -122.37 27.16 -48.14
CA ALA A 824 -122.50 28.32 -49.02
C ALA A 824 -123.06 27.96 -50.39
N GLU A 825 -122.70 26.81 -50.97
CA GLU A 825 -123.27 26.36 -52.24
C GLU A 825 -124.74 25.96 -52.06
N ALA A 826 -125.07 25.24 -50.98
CA ALA A 826 -126.45 24.93 -50.61
C ALA A 826 -127.27 26.22 -50.33
N ALA A 827 -126.74 27.15 -49.53
CA ALA A 827 -127.37 28.43 -49.23
C ALA A 827 -127.40 29.38 -50.44
N ARG A 828 -126.56 29.19 -51.46
CA ARG A 828 -126.70 29.90 -52.75
C ARG A 828 -127.89 29.33 -53.53
N ILE A 829 -128.07 28.02 -53.56
CA ILE A 829 -129.22 27.38 -54.23
C ILE A 829 -130.54 27.71 -53.49
N GLU A 830 -130.57 27.58 -52.16
CA GLU A 830 -131.69 28.04 -51.33
C GLU A 830 -131.89 29.55 -51.46
N GLY A 831 -130.83 30.33 -51.52
CA GLY A 831 -130.85 31.79 -51.68
C GLY A 831 -131.37 32.24 -53.04
N GLU A 832 -130.98 31.59 -54.14
CA GLU A 832 -131.51 31.83 -55.48
C GLU A 832 -133.00 31.45 -55.58
N ALA A 833 -133.38 30.31 -54.99
CA ALA A 833 -134.78 29.88 -54.88
C ALA A 833 -135.61 30.80 -53.97
N ALA A 834 -135.02 31.30 -52.88
CA ALA A 834 -135.63 32.27 -51.98
C ALA A 834 -135.70 33.67 -52.60
N ILE A 835 -134.73 34.08 -53.42
CA ILE A 835 -134.82 35.31 -54.23
C ILE A 835 -135.96 35.20 -55.24
N LEU A 836 -136.22 34.01 -55.80
CA LEU A 836 -137.40 33.77 -56.65
C LEU A 836 -138.71 33.79 -55.85
N GLN A 837 -138.82 33.03 -54.75
CA GLN A 837 -140.03 33.08 -53.90
C GLN A 837 -140.26 34.47 -53.29
N ALA A 838 -139.21 35.17 -52.89
CA ALA A 838 -139.28 36.50 -52.28
C ALA A 838 -139.51 37.59 -53.32
N LYS A 839 -139.06 37.45 -54.57
CA LYS A 839 -139.54 38.33 -55.66
C LYS A 839 -141.02 38.11 -55.89
N LEU A 840 -141.49 36.87 -56.06
CA LEU A 840 -142.91 36.59 -56.24
C LEU A 840 -143.78 37.04 -55.05
N LYS A 841 -143.28 36.90 -53.80
CA LYS A 841 -143.94 37.42 -52.59
C LYS A 841 -143.81 38.92 -52.41
N ALA A 842 -142.69 39.55 -52.79
CA ALA A 842 -142.48 40.99 -52.66
C ALA A 842 -143.09 41.77 -53.83
N GLU A 843 -143.32 41.15 -54.98
CA GLU A 843 -144.16 41.71 -56.04
C GLU A 843 -145.62 41.70 -55.58
N ALA A 844 -146.10 40.62 -54.97
CA ALA A 844 -147.41 40.60 -54.30
C ALA A 844 -147.51 41.64 -53.16
N ILE A 845 -146.59 41.59 -52.19
CA ILE A 845 -146.59 42.48 -51.02
C ILE A 845 -146.27 43.92 -51.40
N ALA A 846 -145.49 44.22 -52.44
CA ALA A 846 -145.32 45.60 -52.92
C ALA A 846 -146.57 46.11 -53.65
N ILE A 847 -147.30 45.25 -54.36
CA ILE A 847 -148.60 45.66 -54.94
C ILE A 847 -149.63 45.93 -53.83
N GLU A 848 -149.65 45.12 -52.77
CA GLU A 848 -150.47 45.37 -51.57
C GLU A 848 -150.01 46.65 -50.83
N THR A 849 -148.73 46.74 -50.47
CA THR A 849 -148.19 47.83 -49.64
C THR A 849 -147.95 49.13 -50.40
N GLU A 850 -147.76 49.17 -51.72
CA GLU A 850 -147.74 50.44 -52.47
C GLU A 850 -149.16 51.03 -52.59
N ALA A 851 -150.19 50.18 -52.66
CA ALA A 851 -151.58 50.61 -52.54
C ALA A 851 -151.90 51.09 -51.12
N GLU A 852 -151.42 50.38 -50.10
CA GLU A 852 -151.58 50.76 -48.70
C GLU A 852 -150.77 52.02 -48.35
N LEU A 853 -149.58 52.21 -48.94
CA LEU A 853 -148.64 53.32 -48.67
C LEU A 853 -148.88 54.55 -49.55
N LYS A 854 -149.69 54.45 -50.61
CA LYS A 854 -150.37 55.60 -51.23
C LYS A 854 -151.67 56.00 -50.53
N ARG A 855 -152.13 55.20 -49.55
CA ARG A 855 -153.10 55.58 -48.52
C ARG A 855 -152.40 56.14 -47.27
N LEU A 856 -151.25 55.56 -46.89
CA LEU A 856 -150.12 56.34 -46.36
C LEU A 856 -149.77 57.46 -47.40
N GLU A 857 -148.82 58.34 -47.14
CA GLU A 857 -148.60 59.58 -47.95
C GLU A 857 -149.80 60.55 -48.20
N GLN A 858 -151.04 60.35 -47.68
CA GLN A 858 -152.16 61.29 -47.93
C GLN A 858 -152.91 61.94 -46.75
N VAL A 859 -153.27 61.25 -45.65
CA VAL A 859 -153.91 61.92 -44.47
C VAL A 859 -152.89 62.47 -43.46
N GLN A 860 -152.24 61.56 -42.72
CA GLN A 860 -151.33 61.73 -41.57
C GLN A 860 -150.14 62.72 -41.63
N ALA A 861 -149.87 63.45 -42.71
CA ALA A 861 -148.88 64.54 -42.72
C ALA A 861 -149.33 65.86 -43.37
N GLN A 862 -150.60 65.95 -43.80
CA GLN A 862 -151.33 67.19 -43.51
C GLN A 862 -151.46 67.37 -41.97
N GLU A 863 -151.36 66.28 -41.19
CA GLU A 863 -151.13 66.33 -39.74
C GLU A 863 -149.72 66.85 -39.36
N VAL A 864 -148.69 66.75 -40.22
CA VAL A 864 -147.37 67.38 -40.02
C VAL A 864 -147.41 68.85 -40.44
N GLN A 865 -148.18 69.21 -41.46
CA GLN A 865 -148.49 70.62 -41.72
C GLN A 865 -149.27 71.22 -40.54
N ALA A 866 -150.23 70.49 -39.96
CA ALA A 866 -150.94 70.90 -38.75
C ALA A 866 -150.04 70.89 -37.50
N GLN A 867 -149.12 69.93 -37.34
CA GLN A 867 -148.18 69.87 -36.22
C GLN A 867 -147.07 70.91 -36.34
N ARG A 868 -146.60 71.29 -37.54
CA ARG A 868 -145.67 72.42 -37.72
C ARG A 868 -146.38 73.76 -37.50
N ALA A 869 -147.57 73.96 -38.06
CA ALA A 869 -148.37 75.15 -37.76
C ALA A 869 -148.69 75.28 -36.26
N ARG A 870 -148.94 74.16 -35.56
CA ARG A 870 -149.06 74.13 -34.10
C ARG A 870 -147.73 74.36 -33.39
N ALA A 871 -146.64 73.72 -33.81
CA ALA A 871 -145.33 73.82 -33.16
C ALA A 871 -144.66 75.19 -33.37
N GLU A 872 -144.92 75.90 -34.46
CA GLU A 872 -144.46 77.28 -34.67
C GLU A 872 -145.25 78.24 -33.77
N VAL A 873 -146.57 78.01 -33.60
CA VAL A 873 -147.41 78.77 -32.63
C VAL A 873 -147.05 78.41 -31.17
N GLU A 874 -146.75 77.15 -30.86
CA GLU A 874 -146.30 76.71 -29.54
C GLU A 874 -144.87 77.14 -29.23
N ALA A 875 -143.97 77.19 -30.22
CA ALA A 875 -142.64 77.77 -30.05
C ALA A 875 -142.73 79.28 -29.78
N ALA A 876 -143.54 80.01 -30.57
CA ALA A 876 -143.81 81.43 -30.31
C ALA A 876 -144.41 81.67 -28.90
N ARG A 877 -145.21 80.72 -28.40
CA ARG A 877 -145.78 80.75 -27.04
C ARG A 877 -144.80 80.31 -25.95
N ALA A 878 -143.91 79.37 -26.23
CA ALA A 878 -142.93 78.82 -25.29
C ALA A 878 -141.73 79.75 -25.12
N GLN A 879 -141.27 80.42 -26.19
CA GLN A 879 -140.26 81.49 -26.11
C GLN A 879 -140.73 82.58 -25.13
N ALA A 880 -141.98 83.05 -25.33
CA ALA A 880 -142.62 84.05 -24.48
C ALA A 880 -142.87 83.58 -23.03
N LEU A 881 -142.87 82.27 -22.75
CA LEU A 881 -142.96 81.72 -21.40
C LEU A 881 -141.58 81.49 -20.75
N ALA A 882 -140.55 81.18 -21.54
CA ALA A 882 -139.17 81.07 -21.06
C ALA A 882 -138.65 82.43 -20.57
N ASP A 883 -138.99 83.52 -21.27
CA ASP A 883 -138.72 84.89 -20.83
C ASP A 883 -139.42 85.21 -19.48
N VAL A 884 -140.57 84.59 -19.21
CA VAL A 884 -141.31 84.72 -17.95
C VAL A 884 -140.71 83.87 -16.83
N GLU A 885 -140.33 82.60 -17.04
CA GLU A 885 -139.67 81.81 -15.98
C GLU A 885 -138.23 82.31 -15.68
N ALA A 886 -137.54 82.93 -16.64
CA ALA A 886 -136.31 83.68 -16.40
C ALA A 886 -136.52 84.95 -15.53
N SER A 887 -137.77 85.41 -15.38
CA SER A 887 -138.15 86.37 -14.34
C SER A 887 -138.44 85.69 -13.00
N ARG A 888 -139.13 84.52 -13.00
CA ARG A 888 -139.53 83.79 -11.78
C ARG A 888 -138.37 83.17 -10.99
N VAL A 889 -137.38 82.58 -11.65
CA VAL A 889 -136.17 82.04 -10.95
C VAL A 889 -135.45 83.16 -10.18
N ARG A 890 -135.51 84.39 -10.71
CA ARG A 890 -135.00 85.62 -10.10
C ARG A 890 -135.72 86.01 -8.80
N GLU A 891 -136.97 85.58 -8.63
CA GLU A 891 -137.76 85.80 -7.42
C GLU A 891 -137.58 84.67 -6.40
N VAL A 892 -137.50 83.41 -6.82
CA VAL A 892 -137.28 82.27 -5.88
C VAL A 892 -135.89 82.33 -5.24
N ALA A 893 -134.86 82.72 -6.00
CA ALA A 893 -133.52 82.99 -5.44
C ALA A 893 -133.52 84.15 -4.44
N LYS A 894 -134.49 85.07 -4.55
CA LYS A 894 -134.74 86.19 -3.64
C LYS A 894 -135.44 85.76 -2.34
N ALA A 895 -136.14 84.62 -2.35
CA ALA A 895 -137.01 84.17 -1.25
C ALA A 895 -136.31 83.23 -0.25
N LEU A 896 -135.45 82.32 -0.72
CA LEU A 896 -134.66 81.44 0.16
C LEU A 896 -133.55 82.18 0.93
N GLY A 897 -133.10 83.31 0.39
CA GLY A 897 -131.85 83.96 0.78
C GLY A 897 -130.62 83.19 0.29
N PRO A 898 -129.51 83.88 -0.08
CA PRO A 898 -128.27 83.20 -0.44
C PRO A 898 -127.66 82.41 0.75
N ASP A 899 -127.99 82.80 1.98
CA ASP A 899 -127.54 82.17 3.22
C ASP A 899 -128.12 80.76 3.43
N THR A 900 -129.44 80.57 3.39
CA THR A 900 -130.06 79.24 3.61
C THR A 900 -129.61 78.21 2.57
N ILE A 901 -129.38 78.64 1.33
CA ILE A 901 -128.87 77.79 0.25
C ILE A 901 -127.41 77.38 0.49
N ARG A 902 -126.59 78.29 1.06
CA ARG A 902 -125.20 78.00 1.47
C ARG A 902 -125.15 76.95 2.59
N ASP A 903 -126.13 76.95 3.49
CA ASP A 903 -126.09 76.12 4.69
C ASP A 903 -126.49 74.65 4.38
N ILE A 904 -127.44 74.41 3.46
CA ILE A 904 -127.74 73.08 2.89
C ILE A 904 -126.53 72.46 2.16
N ALA A 905 -125.55 73.28 1.74
CA ALA A 905 -124.34 72.84 1.06
C ALA A 905 -123.10 72.67 1.97
N ARG A 906 -123.22 72.79 3.30
CA ARG A 906 -122.05 72.92 4.21
C ARG A 906 -122.02 72.02 5.46
N ALA A 907 -122.80 70.93 5.50
CA ALA A 907 -122.72 69.91 6.54
C ALA A 907 -122.66 68.48 5.96
N GLY A 908 -122.34 67.50 6.80
CA GLY A 908 -122.36 66.07 6.48
C GLY A 908 -121.84 65.23 7.65
N PRO A 909 -121.81 63.88 7.53
CA PRO A 909 -122.27 63.06 6.41
C PRO A 909 -123.53 62.23 6.74
N GLU A 910 -124.35 61.89 5.75
CA GLU A 910 -125.05 60.60 5.69
C GLU A 910 -125.77 60.38 4.35
N LEU A 911 -125.78 59.13 3.90
CA LEU A 911 -126.75 58.44 3.02
C LEU A 911 -127.33 59.08 1.73
N GLN A 912 -127.71 58.16 0.83
CA GLN A 912 -128.58 58.35 -0.34
C GLN A 912 -127.95 59.20 -1.49
N VAL A 913 -127.98 58.73 -2.75
CA VAL A 913 -129.16 58.45 -3.58
C VAL A 913 -129.98 59.75 -3.72
N SER A 914 -130.10 60.33 -4.91
CA SER A 914 -130.39 59.62 -6.14
C SER A 914 -129.64 60.20 -7.35
N ARG A 915 -129.36 59.38 -8.37
CA ARG A 915 -130.13 59.38 -9.63
C ARG A 915 -130.43 60.79 -10.17
N ALA A 916 -131.38 61.49 -9.54
CA ALA A 916 -132.16 62.56 -10.15
C ALA A 916 -131.31 63.75 -10.60
N TRP A 917 -131.10 64.08 -11.88
CA TRP A 917 -131.26 63.51 -13.24
C TRP A 917 -131.42 64.65 -14.28
N PRO A 918 -131.95 65.87 -13.98
CA PRO A 918 -133.36 66.14 -14.32
C PRO A 918 -133.59 66.72 -15.73
N LYS A 919 -132.71 66.42 -16.70
CA LYS A 919 -132.61 67.12 -18.00
C LYS A 919 -132.48 68.65 -17.89
N ARG A 920 -131.94 69.13 -16.76
CA ARG A 920 -131.31 70.46 -16.69
C ARG A 920 -130.12 70.45 -17.66
N GLY A 921 -130.15 71.32 -18.66
CA GLY A 921 -129.24 71.26 -19.80
C GLY A 921 -129.99 70.81 -21.06
N VAL A 922 -130.50 71.82 -21.78
CA VAL A 922 -131.01 71.73 -23.15
C VAL A 922 -130.03 70.89 -23.99
N ALA A 923 -130.43 69.70 -24.44
CA ALA A 923 -131.13 69.54 -25.71
C ALA A 923 -130.26 70.13 -26.85
N ILE A 924 -129.27 69.41 -27.39
CA ILE A 924 -129.25 67.95 -27.65
C ILE A 924 -130.52 67.56 -28.41
N TRP A 925 -130.70 68.17 -29.59
CA TRP A 925 -131.67 67.76 -30.59
C TRP A 925 -130.91 67.22 -31.79
N TRP A 926 -131.12 65.93 -32.07
CA TRP A 926 -130.55 65.23 -33.21
C TRP A 926 -131.59 65.16 -34.32
N GLU A 927 -131.12 65.03 -35.56
CA GLU A 927 -131.91 65.36 -36.74
C GLU A 927 -133.02 64.37 -37.10
N ALA A 928 -134.06 64.95 -37.73
CA ALA A 928 -134.76 64.55 -38.96
C ALA A 928 -134.89 63.06 -39.39
N TRP A 929 -135.86 62.83 -40.29
CA TRP A 929 -136.16 61.55 -40.93
C TRP A 929 -136.72 60.46 -40.01
N HIS A 930 -137.95 60.66 -39.53
CA HIS A 930 -138.88 59.53 -39.38
C HIS A 930 -140.33 59.95 -39.67
N GLN A 931 -140.96 59.20 -40.58
CA GLN A 931 -142.41 58.88 -40.62
C GLN A 931 -143.44 60.00 -40.89
N VAL A 932 -144.69 59.49 -41.00
CA VAL A 932 -146.01 60.09 -41.26
C VAL A 932 -146.08 60.97 -42.50
N TRP A 933 -147.13 60.97 -43.32
CA TRP A 933 -148.39 60.24 -43.49
C TRP A 933 -148.42 58.68 -43.34
N ALA A 934 -149.54 57.94 -43.33
CA ALA A 934 -150.99 58.16 -43.08
C ALA A 934 -151.76 56.80 -42.94
N LEU A 935 -153.08 56.81 -42.77
CA LEU A 935 -154.00 55.65 -42.76
C LEU A 935 -154.16 54.96 -44.15
N GLY A 936 -153.93 53.67 -44.40
CA GLY A 936 -154.10 52.46 -43.59
C GLY A 936 -154.47 51.27 -44.51
N GLY A 937 -154.51 50.04 -44.01
CA GLY A 937 -155.68 49.43 -43.35
C GLY A 937 -156.64 48.78 -44.36
N VAL A 938 -157.12 47.55 -44.12
CA VAL A 938 -158.09 47.23 -43.06
C VAL A 938 -157.90 45.82 -42.49
N GLU A 939 -158.44 45.66 -41.29
CA GLU A 939 -158.65 44.45 -40.48
C GLU A 939 -159.06 43.16 -41.24
N ALA A 940 -158.58 42.01 -40.72
CA ALA A 940 -159.18 40.67 -40.90
C ALA A 940 -159.26 40.15 -42.36
N ALA A 941 -159.55 38.89 -42.68
CA ALA A 941 -160.30 37.83 -42.00
C ALA A 941 -159.98 36.49 -42.73
N GLU A 942 -160.29 35.27 -42.26
CA GLU A 942 -160.85 34.79 -40.99
C GLU A 942 -160.72 33.25 -40.90
N ALA A 943 -161.30 32.66 -39.84
CA ALA A 943 -161.87 31.30 -39.81
C ALA A 943 -160.95 30.10 -40.15
N GLY A 944 -160.49 29.42 -39.10
CA GLY A 944 -159.75 28.15 -39.18
C GLY A 944 -159.62 27.48 -37.82
N LEU A 945 -160.69 26.81 -37.38
CA LEU A 945 -160.85 26.06 -36.12
C LEU A 945 -159.57 25.23 -35.74
N TRP A 946 -158.98 25.43 -34.56
CA TRP A 946 -159.30 24.77 -33.26
C TRP A 946 -158.81 23.31 -33.10
N LEU A 947 -158.22 23.00 -31.93
CA LEU A 947 -157.75 21.67 -31.42
C LEU A 947 -156.45 21.11 -32.09
N GLY A 948 -155.46 20.50 -31.41
CA GLY A 948 -155.11 20.40 -29.96
C GLY A 948 -154.44 19.06 -29.53
N GLY A 949 -153.33 19.05 -28.76
CA GLY A 949 -152.88 17.83 -28.02
C GLY A 949 -151.39 17.58 -27.63
N VAL A 950 -151.05 17.77 -26.33
CA VAL A 950 -150.21 16.93 -25.40
C VAL A 950 -148.76 16.41 -25.70
N GLY A 951 -147.79 16.81 -24.84
CA GLY A 951 -146.65 15.99 -24.32
C GLY A 951 -145.26 16.06 -25.03
N SER A 952 -144.09 15.71 -24.43
CA SER A 952 -143.65 15.53 -23.02
C SER A 952 -142.11 15.32 -22.86
N MET A 953 -141.46 15.90 -21.81
CA MET A 953 -140.11 15.58 -21.21
C MET A 953 -138.85 15.58 -22.13
N GLY A 954 -137.59 15.64 -21.66
CA GLY A 954 -136.96 15.85 -20.32
C GLY A 954 -135.43 16.06 -20.49
N ALA A 955 -134.75 16.95 -19.75
CA ALA A 955 -134.16 16.78 -18.39
C ALA A 955 -132.67 16.33 -18.40
N GLY A 956 -131.84 16.85 -17.47
CA GLY A 956 -130.39 16.57 -17.41
C GLY A 956 -129.73 16.81 -16.04
N GLY A 957 -128.55 16.22 -15.84
CA GLY A 957 -127.73 16.22 -14.61
C GLY A 957 -126.49 15.30 -14.83
N ALA A 958 -125.65 14.95 -13.84
CA ALA A 958 -125.53 15.36 -12.44
C ALA A 958 -124.13 14.95 -11.87
N LEU A 959 -123.80 15.13 -10.58
CA LEU A 959 -123.47 16.40 -9.90
C LEU A 959 -122.85 16.07 -8.51
N TRP A 960 -121.61 16.51 -8.24
CA TRP A 960 -120.85 16.43 -6.95
C TRP A 960 -120.48 15.03 -6.38
N VAL A 961 -119.40 14.96 -5.57
CA VAL A 961 -119.38 14.61 -4.12
C VAL A 961 -117.93 14.52 -3.55
N LEU A 962 -117.80 14.62 -2.22
CA LEU A 962 -116.59 14.89 -1.41
C LEU A 962 -115.71 13.66 -1.05
N SER A 963 -114.43 13.88 -0.73
CA SER A 963 -113.83 13.61 0.61
C SER A 963 -112.44 14.29 0.71
N LEU A 964 -111.88 14.88 1.79
CA LEU A 964 -111.98 14.87 3.27
C LEU A 964 -111.10 13.87 4.06
N ARG A 965 -110.52 14.40 5.17
CA ARG A 965 -109.65 13.83 6.25
C ARG A 965 -108.13 13.73 5.96
N GLY A 966 -107.21 14.18 6.83
CA GLY A 966 -107.30 15.25 7.86
C GLY A 966 -106.90 14.92 9.31
N GLN A 967 -105.81 15.54 9.79
CA GLN A 967 -105.40 15.91 11.18
C GLN A 967 -104.12 16.78 11.02
N ALA A 968 -103.88 17.96 11.61
CA ALA A 968 -104.11 18.53 12.95
C ALA A 968 -103.21 17.85 14.02
N VAL A 969 -102.39 18.52 14.86
CA VAL A 969 -102.35 19.90 15.45
C VAL A 969 -100.86 20.30 15.66
N GLY A 970 -100.39 21.56 15.79
CA GLY A 970 -100.98 22.91 15.70
C GLY A 970 -100.46 23.91 16.77
N ARG A 971 -100.29 25.21 16.41
CA ARG A 971 -99.78 26.36 17.23
C ARG A 971 -98.28 26.28 17.61
N GLY A 972 -97.53 27.35 17.93
CA GLY A 972 -97.73 28.83 18.02
C GLY A 972 -96.50 29.45 18.74
N LEU A 973 -96.30 30.75 19.00
CA LEU A 973 -96.90 32.03 18.58
C LEU A 973 -96.00 33.19 19.12
N HIS A 974 -95.73 34.24 18.32
CA HIS A 974 -95.11 35.55 18.72
C HIS A 974 -93.68 35.54 19.34
N GLY A 975 -92.93 36.66 19.36
CA GLY A 975 -93.13 37.98 18.73
C GLY A 975 -92.14 39.06 19.23
N ALA A 976 -92.28 40.30 18.70
CA ALA A 976 -91.43 41.49 18.94
C ALA A 976 -89.95 41.39 18.44
N GLY A 977 -89.24 42.48 18.14
CA GLY A 977 -89.62 43.91 18.14
C GLY A 977 -88.61 44.84 17.42
N SER A 978 -88.99 46.10 17.26
CA SER A 978 -88.26 47.24 16.65
C SER A 978 -87.03 47.70 17.48
N PRO A 979 -86.20 48.73 17.12
CA PRO A 979 -86.38 49.77 16.07
C PRO A 979 -85.14 50.27 15.27
N TRP A 980 -85.43 51.12 14.25
CA TRP A 980 -84.77 52.37 13.78
C TRP A 980 -83.30 52.70 14.15
N GLY A 981 -82.48 53.35 13.30
CA GLY A 981 -82.68 53.91 11.94
C GLY A 981 -81.88 55.21 11.69
N ARG A 982 -81.99 55.81 10.48
CA ARG A 982 -81.40 57.11 10.03
C ARG A 982 -79.85 57.21 9.94
N SER A 983 -79.22 58.21 9.29
CA SER A 983 -79.51 58.94 8.02
C SER A 983 -78.38 59.96 7.72
N GLU A 984 -77.96 60.14 6.45
CA GLU A 984 -77.32 61.32 5.79
C GLU A 984 -76.58 60.80 4.53
N TRP A 985 -76.62 61.37 3.31
CA TRP A 985 -76.48 62.74 2.75
C TRP A 985 -75.03 63.10 2.34
N GLY A 986 -74.88 63.69 1.14
CA GLY A 986 -73.61 64.11 0.50
C GLY A 986 -73.14 63.13 -0.59
N SER A 987 -73.09 63.39 -1.91
CA SER A 987 -72.91 64.57 -2.79
C SER A 987 -71.47 64.77 -3.29
N GLY A 988 -71.30 64.91 -4.61
CA GLY A 988 -70.01 65.23 -5.26
C GLY A 988 -69.41 64.07 -6.07
N SER A 989 -69.12 64.09 -7.37
CA SER A 989 -69.55 64.81 -8.58
C SER A 989 -68.35 64.91 -9.55
N ARG A 990 -68.61 64.66 -10.85
CA ARG A 990 -67.95 65.27 -12.02
C ARG A 990 -66.54 64.84 -12.49
N ARG A 991 -66.43 64.89 -13.83
CA ARG A 991 -65.26 64.99 -14.75
C ARG A 991 -64.41 63.71 -14.89
N THR A 992 -64.30 63.05 -16.06
CA THR A 992 -63.97 63.44 -17.47
C THR A 992 -62.50 63.76 -17.71
N GLY A 993 -61.83 63.01 -18.59
CA GLY A 993 -60.50 63.32 -19.11
C GLY A 993 -59.94 62.27 -20.08
N LEU A 994 -59.95 62.59 -21.39
CA LEU A 994 -58.98 62.08 -22.39
C LEU A 994 -57.64 62.84 -22.19
N PRO A 995 -56.46 62.33 -22.59
CA PRO A 995 -56.07 61.91 -23.97
C PRO A 995 -55.96 60.37 -24.13
N GLY A 996 -55.73 59.76 -25.30
CA GLY A 996 -55.15 60.23 -26.58
C GLY A 996 -53.75 59.62 -26.78
N GLY A 997 -53.26 59.27 -27.98
CA GLY A 997 -53.80 59.38 -29.35
C GLY A 997 -52.62 59.46 -30.36
N SER A 998 -52.77 58.94 -31.58
CA SER A 998 -51.70 58.71 -32.61
C SER A 998 -50.62 57.69 -32.17
N ALA A 999 -50.16 56.70 -32.94
CA ALA A 999 -50.39 56.24 -34.32
C ALA A 999 -49.83 57.08 -35.49
N CYS A 1000 -48.71 56.58 -36.06
CA CYS A 1000 -48.18 56.68 -37.43
C CYS A 1000 -47.08 55.57 -37.53
N LEU A 1001 -46.90 54.73 -38.56
CA LEU A 1001 -46.90 54.92 -40.03
C LEU A 1001 -45.74 55.85 -40.45
N ASP A 1002 -44.86 55.52 -41.40
CA ASP A 1002 -45.13 54.89 -42.70
C ASP A 1002 -44.11 53.83 -43.20
N LEU A 1003 -44.48 53.23 -44.34
CA LEU A 1003 -43.75 52.32 -45.25
C LEU A 1003 -43.00 53.17 -46.36
N PRO A 1004 -42.31 52.65 -47.42
CA PRO A 1004 -42.56 51.40 -48.16
C PRO A 1004 -41.37 50.67 -48.87
N GLU A 1005 -41.71 49.58 -49.61
CA GLU A 1005 -41.08 49.01 -50.83
C GLU A 1005 -39.57 48.62 -50.82
N GLY A 1006 -39.05 47.66 -51.60
CA GLY A 1006 -39.52 46.83 -52.74
C GLY A 1006 -38.28 46.59 -53.64
N VAL A 1007 -37.93 45.40 -54.18
CA VAL A 1007 -38.68 44.56 -55.12
C VAL A 1007 -37.98 43.18 -55.30
N TRP A 1008 -38.75 42.09 -55.24
CA TRP A 1008 -38.60 40.77 -55.90
C TRP A 1008 -37.28 39.95 -55.88
N SER A 1009 -37.34 38.86 -55.07
CA SER A 1009 -37.04 37.46 -55.44
C SER A 1009 -35.64 36.81 -55.29
N ALA A 1010 -35.67 35.66 -54.59
CA ALA A 1010 -34.96 34.39 -54.84
C ALA A 1010 -33.44 34.17 -54.56
N ARG A 1011 -33.20 33.23 -53.62
CA ARG A 1011 -32.22 32.12 -53.60
C ARG A 1011 -30.72 32.33 -53.22
N VAL A 1012 -30.35 31.57 -52.16
CA VAL A 1012 -29.18 30.67 -52.04
C VAL A 1012 -27.81 31.33 -51.72
N VAL A 1013 -26.85 30.49 -51.29
CA VAL A 1013 -25.50 30.77 -50.73
C VAL A 1013 -25.59 31.23 -49.26
N VAL A 1014 -25.38 30.39 -48.23
CA VAL A 1014 -24.21 29.56 -47.84
C VAL A 1014 -23.01 30.41 -47.40
N CYS A 1015 -22.74 30.46 -46.09
CA CYS A 1015 -21.36 30.28 -45.61
C CYS A 1015 -21.26 29.86 -44.13
N TRP A 1016 -20.16 29.14 -43.91
CA TRP A 1016 -19.44 28.69 -42.72
C TRP A 1016 -19.77 29.13 -41.27
N GLU A 1017 -19.61 28.12 -40.40
CA GLU A 1017 -18.90 28.05 -39.10
C GLU A 1017 -19.22 29.03 -37.95
N GLY A 1018 -19.38 28.42 -36.76
CA GLY A 1018 -19.83 29.02 -35.50
C GLY A 1018 -20.46 27.96 -34.60
#